data_AF-A0A225DDB4-F1
#
_entry.id   AF-A0A225DDB4-F1
#
_cell.length_a   1.000
_cell.length_b   1.000
_cell.length_c   1.000
_cell.angle_alpha   90.00
_cell.angle_beta   90.00
_cell.angle_gamma   90.00
#
_symmetry.space_group_name_H-M   'P 1'
#
loop_
_entity.id
_entity.type
_entity.pdbx_description
1 polymer ?
#
loop_
_entity_poly.entity_id
_entity_poly.type
_entity_poly.pdbx_seq_one_letter_code
_entity_poly.pdbx_strand_id
1 'polypeptide(L)'
;MNLVPVYLYILTGAPDHAASIRFLTRAQPHHPGDFQINHNLAWFLIGDGKYAEALPYCMAAIAVRPNGAAAWLDYARALDGLGSTADRTPILRRICALAPKSAAARRELANALFRAGDRPGGVAALRDAAAVAGAALRHRPAHGPLVQLTRGVTADLAGALRTDGDLVGAIAAYREVARLDPEDVGSLTELANLLRARGDEGGAAEVARRAEKLLDARAMDALCDEAVALLEAEKHDAALALLPRITDVRKRQPKETIALSNALARVGEGLVDNDRPAEAEPFLRDCLAIRLALAPGSWMTAYTRTYLGEALAARMRFTEAEAVTRQGFESLVGASYPDDWRSYVRYRLWQAAGTLAALADAAGKADEARKWRAEADKYEPPQSRGYTLDEKGDLEGAIAAFRAAVRLEPTDASAQMDLGQALEKRGNWDEALAAFRAAAHLDPTDAIAPLRIAMICITREHNCAAALPLAEKAVELAPGDAQAFETLGRARMGVGNLTGAVAAFEKARRLDPKHAGAQKGLVQVRLLGRLPAVVAGTARPATPAEALRFAELCGLPCQKRYLAAARLSEKAFAAAPKLAVDLVTAARYTAACSAARAASGDGVGAPADPAVRAAWRAKALGWLRADLILWQKSAASSRIPDRQAAAAALTHWLGDADLSAVRPGLARMAMTPVERSDWDALWADVRATIVAARW
;
A
#
# COMPACT_ATOMS: atom_id res chain seq x y z
N MET A 1 46.72 -3.35 7.96
CA MET A 1 45.27 -3.23 8.20
C MET A 1 44.85 -4.37 9.11
N ASN A 2 44.04 -4.10 10.13
CA ASN A 2 43.58 -5.11 11.08
C ASN A 2 42.63 -6.08 10.34
N LEU A 3 42.84 -7.40 10.39
CA LEU A 3 42.02 -8.40 9.66
C LEU A 3 40.66 -8.68 10.33
N VAL A 4 40.44 -8.13 11.53
CA VAL A 4 39.22 -8.28 12.33
C VAL A 4 37.92 -7.85 11.59
N PRO A 5 37.88 -6.72 10.85
CA PRO A 5 36.69 -6.34 10.08
C PRO A 5 36.41 -7.28 8.90
N VAL A 6 37.44 -7.91 8.31
CA VAL A 6 37.31 -8.86 7.20
C VAL A 6 36.55 -10.10 7.68
N TYR A 7 36.94 -10.64 8.83
CA TYR A 7 36.29 -11.80 9.42
C TYR A 7 34.89 -11.49 9.97
N LEU A 8 34.69 -10.31 10.58
CA LEU A 8 33.36 -9.86 11.02
C LEU A 8 32.39 -9.69 9.84
N TYR A 9 32.81 -9.05 8.75
CA TYR A 9 31.97 -8.83 7.57
C TYR A 9 31.53 -10.13 6.88
N ILE A 10 32.39 -11.16 6.88
CA ILE A 10 32.07 -12.48 6.33
C ILE A 10 31.14 -13.28 7.27
N LEU A 11 31.31 -13.16 8.59
CA LEU A 11 30.51 -13.90 9.58
C LEU A 11 29.12 -13.29 9.84
N THR A 12 28.94 -11.98 9.63
CA THR A 12 27.66 -11.29 9.90
C THR A 12 26.67 -11.30 8.74
N GLY A 13 26.96 -12.01 7.64
CA GLY A 13 26.08 -12.09 6.47
C GLY A 13 25.99 -10.77 5.71
N ALA A 14 26.88 -10.58 4.74
CA ALA A 14 26.83 -9.40 3.88
C ALA A 14 25.51 -9.38 3.06
N PRO A 15 24.81 -8.24 2.97
CA PRO A 15 23.54 -8.13 2.26
C PRO A 15 23.68 -8.04 0.71
N ASP A 16 24.90 -8.02 0.16
CA ASP A 16 25.16 -7.89 -1.29
C ASP A 16 26.45 -8.64 -1.74
N HIS A 17 26.30 -9.53 -2.73
CA HIS A 17 27.38 -10.31 -3.37
C HIS A 17 28.43 -9.41 -4.04
N ALA A 18 27.98 -8.34 -4.72
CA ALA A 18 28.86 -7.45 -5.48
C ALA A 18 29.74 -6.57 -4.57
N ALA A 19 29.23 -6.20 -3.39
CA ALA A 19 30.00 -5.46 -2.39
C ALA A 19 31.17 -6.30 -1.83
N SER A 20 30.92 -7.59 -1.58
CA SER A 20 31.93 -8.54 -1.07
C SER A 20 33.08 -8.73 -2.06
N ILE A 21 32.78 -8.87 -3.36
CA ILE A 21 33.80 -8.99 -4.41
C ILE A 21 34.65 -7.72 -4.49
N ARG A 22 34.03 -6.52 -4.50
CA ARG A 22 34.77 -5.24 -4.55
C ARG A 22 35.72 -5.09 -3.37
N PHE A 23 35.27 -5.47 -2.17
CA PHE A 23 36.07 -5.38 -0.96
C PHE A 23 37.27 -6.35 -1.00
N LEU A 24 37.02 -7.63 -1.29
CA LEU A 24 38.06 -8.66 -1.33
C LEU A 24 39.08 -8.40 -2.46
N THR A 25 38.63 -7.88 -3.61
CA THR A 25 39.51 -7.50 -4.73
C THR A 25 40.48 -6.38 -4.34
N ARG A 26 40.04 -5.42 -3.50
CA ARG A 26 40.92 -4.36 -2.98
C ARG A 26 41.89 -4.88 -1.90
N ALA A 27 41.47 -5.86 -1.11
CA ALA A 27 42.29 -6.43 -0.05
C ALA A 27 43.39 -7.38 -0.57
N GLN A 28 43.13 -8.10 -1.67
CA GLN A 28 43.99 -9.17 -2.17
C GLN A 28 45.44 -8.74 -2.48
N PRO A 29 45.71 -7.58 -3.14
CA PRO A 29 47.09 -7.15 -3.42
C PRO A 29 47.91 -6.88 -2.14
N HIS A 30 47.25 -6.51 -1.05
CA HIS A 30 47.89 -6.25 0.25
C HIS A 30 48.11 -7.52 1.06
N HIS A 31 47.38 -8.60 0.75
CA HIS A 31 47.40 -9.86 1.47
C HIS A 31 47.38 -11.09 0.53
N PRO A 32 48.33 -11.20 -0.43
CA PRO A 32 48.28 -12.21 -1.48
C PRO A 32 48.44 -13.65 -0.96
N GLY A 33 49.06 -13.83 0.21
CA GLY A 33 49.25 -15.14 0.85
C GLY A 33 48.15 -15.53 1.85
N ASP A 34 47.08 -14.73 1.99
CA ASP A 34 46.00 -15.06 2.92
C ASP A 34 45.03 -16.06 2.29
N PHE A 35 44.87 -17.23 2.94
CA PHE A 35 43.98 -18.28 2.47
C PHE A 35 42.53 -17.81 2.36
N GLN A 36 42.02 -17.09 3.36
CA GLN A 36 40.62 -16.75 3.48
C GLN A 36 40.22 -15.68 2.46
N ILE A 37 41.11 -14.73 2.18
CA ILE A 37 40.89 -13.72 1.14
C ILE A 37 40.82 -14.38 -0.24
N ASN A 38 41.79 -15.22 -0.59
CA ASN A 38 41.83 -15.89 -1.89
C ASN A 38 40.68 -16.91 -2.05
N HIS A 39 40.37 -17.70 -1.01
CA HIS A 39 39.27 -18.67 -1.01
C HIS A 39 37.90 -17.99 -1.19
N ASN A 40 37.61 -16.95 -0.42
CA ASN A 40 36.30 -16.28 -0.52
C ASN A 40 36.16 -15.49 -1.82
N LEU A 41 37.22 -14.83 -2.28
CA LEU A 41 37.18 -14.12 -3.56
C LEU A 41 36.89 -15.08 -4.72
N ALA A 42 37.55 -16.24 -4.74
CA ALA A 42 37.24 -17.31 -5.67
C ALA A 42 35.78 -17.78 -5.55
N TRP A 43 35.31 -18.04 -4.32
CA TRP A 43 33.94 -18.50 -4.07
C TRP A 43 32.87 -17.52 -4.60
N PHE A 44 33.02 -16.23 -4.32
CA PHE A 44 32.09 -15.20 -4.82
C PHE A 44 32.14 -15.06 -6.35
N LEU A 45 33.34 -15.06 -6.95
CA LEU A 45 33.49 -14.98 -8.41
C LEU A 45 32.84 -16.18 -9.12
N ILE A 46 32.96 -17.38 -8.55
CA ILE A 46 32.28 -18.59 -9.06
C ILE A 46 30.76 -18.43 -8.96
N GLY A 47 30.25 -17.87 -7.87
CA GLY A 47 28.82 -17.59 -7.69
C GLY A 47 28.25 -16.62 -8.74
N ASP A 48 29.06 -15.66 -9.20
CA ASP A 48 28.72 -14.70 -10.26
C ASP A 48 28.97 -15.24 -11.68
N GLY A 49 29.38 -16.51 -11.83
CA GLY A 49 29.68 -17.13 -13.13
C GLY A 49 31.00 -16.68 -13.75
N LYS A 50 31.86 -15.97 -13.02
CA LYS A 50 33.16 -15.44 -13.49
C LYS A 50 34.29 -16.45 -13.29
N TYR A 51 34.15 -17.61 -13.92
CA TYR A 51 35.00 -18.77 -13.65
C TYR A 51 36.47 -18.57 -14.03
N ALA A 52 36.76 -17.91 -15.15
CA ALA A 52 38.14 -17.62 -15.59
C ALA A 52 38.86 -16.69 -14.61
N GLU A 53 38.15 -15.68 -14.10
CA GLU A 53 38.67 -14.74 -13.11
C GLU A 53 38.93 -15.39 -11.75
N ALA A 54 38.19 -16.45 -11.40
CA ALA A 54 38.35 -17.17 -10.14
C ALA A 54 39.62 -18.05 -10.08
N LEU A 55 40.10 -18.58 -11.22
CA LEU A 55 41.18 -19.58 -11.27
C LEU A 55 42.48 -19.15 -10.56
N PRO A 56 43.02 -17.93 -10.75
CA PRO A 56 44.26 -17.51 -10.08
C PRO A 56 44.11 -17.49 -8.55
N TYR A 57 42.93 -17.10 -8.04
CA TYR A 57 42.65 -17.04 -6.61
C TYR A 57 42.47 -18.45 -6.01
N CYS A 58 41.85 -19.37 -6.75
CA CYS A 58 41.82 -20.78 -6.38
C CYS A 58 43.24 -21.35 -6.24
N MET A 59 44.12 -21.08 -7.21
CA MET A 59 45.52 -21.54 -7.19
C MET A 59 46.32 -20.91 -6.06
N ALA A 60 46.12 -19.61 -5.77
CA ALA A 60 46.74 -18.93 -4.64
C ALA A 60 46.30 -19.54 -3.30
N ALA A 61 45.00 -19.84 -3.12
CA ALA A 61 44.50 -20.50 -1.93
C ALA A 61 45.04 -21.95 -1.77
N ILE A 62 45.15 -22.70 -2.87
CA ILE A 62 45.74 -24.04 -2.89
C ILE A 62 47.23 -23.99 -2.51
N ALA A 63 47.98 -23.01 -3.01
CA ALA A 63 49.40 -22.87 -2.69
C ALA A 63 49.63 -22.63 -1.19
N VAL A 64 48.73 -21.90 -0.52
CA VAL A 64 48.80 -21.62 0.92
C VAL A 64 48.36 -22.83 1.75
N ARG A 65 47.32 -23.57 1.32
CA ARG A 65 46.82 -24.77 2.02
C ARG A 65 46.62 -25.94 1.05
N PRO A 66 47.70 -26.62 0.62
CA PRO A 66 47.62 -27.66 -0.41
C PRO A 66 46.88 -28.92 0.05
N ASN A 67 46.76 -29.12 1.37
CA ASN A 67 46.04 -30.23 1.99
C ASN A 67 44.61 -29.86 2.43
N GLY A 68 44.11 -28.66 2.09
CA GLY A 68 42.75 -28.22 2.40
C GLY A 68 41.78 -28.48 1.25
N ALA A 69 40.71 -29.23 1.50
CA ALA A 69 39.74 -29.60 0.46
C ALA A 69 38.94 -28.43 -0.14
N ALA A 70 38.76 -27.33 0.59
CA ALA A 70 37.89 -26.21 0.19
C ALA A 70 38.38 -25.48 -1.08
N ALA A 71 39.65 -25.08 -1.12
CA ALA A 71 40.21 -24.39 -2.28
C ALA A 71 40.28 -25.28 -3.54
N TRP A 72 40.53 -26.59 -3.35
CA TRP A 72 40.45 -27.56 -4.43
C TRP A 72 39.02 -27.71 -4.98
N LEU A 73 37.99 -27.62 -4.12
CA LEU A 73 36.59 -27.67 -4.55
C LEU A 73 36.20 -26.46 -5.39
N ASP A 74 36.61 -25.25 -4.98
CA ASP A 74 36.39 -24.03 -5.76
C ASP A 74 37.12 -24.09 -7.11
N TYR A 75 38.35 -24.60 -7.12
CA TYR A 75 39.09 -24.85 -8.36
C TYR A 75 38.33 -25.81 -9.30
N ALA A 76 37.81 -26.92 -8.76
CA ALA A 76 37.02 -27.87 -9.54
C ALA A 76 35.71 -27.25 -10.11
N ARG A 77 35.04 -26.36 -9.35
CA ARG A 77 33.85 -25.63 -9.80
C ARG A 77 34.16 -24.61 -10.89
N ALA A 78 35.25 -23.87 -10.76
CA ALA A 78 35.70 -22.92 -11.77
C ALA A 78 36.03 -23.64 -13.09
N LEU A 79 36.70 -24.80 -13.05
CA LEU A 79 36.96 -25.59 -14.25
C LEU A 79 35.67 -26.12 -14.91
N ASP A 80 34.67 -26.52 -14.13
CA ASP A 80 33.37 -26.98 -14.65
C ASP A 80 32.63 -25.84 -15.37
N GLY A 81 32.62 -24.64 -14.79
CA GLY A 81 32.03 -23.46 -15.42
C GLY A 81 32.72 -23.01 -16.72
N LEU A 82 33.97 -23.43 -16.94
CA LEU A 82 34.72 -23.21 -18.18
C LEU A 82 34.59 -24.37 -19.19
N GLY A 83 33.83 -25.42 -18.86
CA GLY A 83 33.65 -26.60 -19.72
C GLY A 83 34.88 -27.52 -19.79
N SER A 84 35.88 -27.35 -18.92
CA SER A 84 37.08 -28.20 -18.90
C SER A 84 36.82 -29.49 -18.09
N THR A 85 36.41 -30.55 -18.77
CA THR A 85 36.05 -31.84 -18.13
C THR A 85 37.24 -32.80 -17.97
N ALA A 86 38.31 -32.64 -18.76
CA ALA A 86 39.43 -33.60 -18.83
C ALA A 86 40.24 -33.67 -17.52
N ASP A 87 40.40 -32.56 -16.80
CA ASP A 87 41.23 -32.47 -15.59
C ASP A 87 40.44 -32.67 -14.28
N ARG A 88 39.12 -32.84 -14.37
CA ARG A 88 38.21 -32.80 -13.21
C ARG A 88 38.33 -34.03 -12.30
N THR A 89 38.44 -35.22 -12.89
CA THR A 89 38.47 -36.49 -12.15
C THR A 89 39.68 -36.63 -11.22
N PRO A 90 40.93 -36.34 -11.65
CA PRO A 90 42.10 -36.35 -10.77
C PRO A 90 41.96 -35.39 -9.58
N ILE A 91 41.40 -34.19 -9.81
CA ILE A 91 41.21 -33.17 -8.77
C ILE A 91 40.17 -33.64 -7.75
N LEU A 92 39.02 -34.16 -8.21
CA LEU A 92 37.98 -34.66 -7.31
C LEU A 92 38.42 -35.90 -6.52
N ARG A 93 39.25 -36.78 -7.09
CA ARG A 93 39.90 -37.88 -6.35
C ARG A 93 40.79 -37.34 -5.22
N ARG A 94 41.57 -36.28 -5.50
CA ARG A 94 42.39 -35.62 -4.48
C ARG A 94 41.54 -34.98 -3.38
N ILE A 95 40.43 -34.32 -3.73
CA ILE A 95 39.49 -33.75 -2.74
C ILE A 95 38.91 -34.85 -1.85
N CYS A 96 38.51 -35.99 -2.42
CA CYS A 96 38.00 -37.13 -1.66
C CYS A 96 39.04 -37.71 -0.69
N ALA A 97 40.32 -37.74 -1.07
CA ALA A 97 41.41 -38.16 -0.21
C ALA A 97 41.67 -37.17 0.94
N LEU A 98 41.60 -35.86 0.67
CA LEU A 98 41.78 -34.81 1.69
C LEU A 98 40.57 -34.67 2.63
N ALA A 99 39.36 -34.98 2.15
CA ALA A 99 38.11 -34.94 2.90
C ALA A 99 37.38 -36.29 2.88
N PRO A 100 37.91 -37.32 3.57
CA PRO A 100 37.36 -38.67 3.51
C PRO A 100 35.96 -38.80 4.13
N LYS A 101 35.46 -37.78 4.84
CA LYS A 101 34.09 -37.73 5.39
C LYS A 101 33.13 -36.87 4.57
N SER A 102 33.57 -36.32 3.43
CA SER A 102 32.70 -35.52 2.57
C SER A 102 31.94 -36.41 1.58
N ALA A 103 30.66 -36.61 1.84
CA ALA A 103 29.75 -37.26 0.89
C ALA A 103 29.50 -36.38 -0.35
N ALA A 104 29.44 -35.05 -0.18
CA ALA A 104 29.26 -34.12 -1.29
C ALA A 104 30.41 -34.18 -2.30
N ALA A 105 31.67 -34.27 -1.83
CA ALA A 105 32.83 -34.40 -2.73
C ALA A 105 32.78 -35.70 -3.55
N ARG A 106 32.33 -36.80 -2.95
CA ARG A 106 32.18 -38.09 -3.62
C ARG A 106 31.04 -38.11 -4.63
N ARG A 107 29.92 -37.43 -4.31
CA ARG A 107 28.82 -37.20 -5.26
C ARG A 107 29.31 -36.43 -6.49
N GLU A 108 30.11 -35.38 -6.29
CA GLU A 108 30.72 -34.64 -7.41
C GLU A 108 31.71 -35.48 -8.22
N LEU A 109 32.54 -36.31 -7.56
CA LEU A 109 33.41 -37.26 -8.23
C LEU A 109 32.61 -38.23 -9.10
N ALA A 110 31.50 -38.76 -8.59
CA ALA A 110 30.63 -39.64 -9.37
C ALA A 110 30.08 -38.95 -10.62
N ASN A 111 29.58 -37.72 -10.49
CA ASN A 111 29.09 -36.93 -11.62
C ASN A 111 30.18 -36.70 -12.68
N ALA A 112 31.41 -36.43 -12.26
CA ALA A 112 32.54 -36.29 -13.19
C ALA A 112 32.86 -37.60 -13.92
N LEU A 113 32.85 -38.73 -13.20
CA LEU A 113 33.11 -40.05 -13.76
C LEU A 113 32.03 -40.46 -14.77
N PHE A 114 30.75 -40.20 -14.48
CA PHE A 114 29.66 -40.42 -15.45
C PHE A 114 29.82 -39.59 -16.72
N ARG A 115 30.18 -38.30 -16.60
CA ARG A 115 30.45 -37.43 -17.77
C ARG A 115 31.66 -37.89 -18.57
N ALA A 116 32.66 -38.47 -17.90
CA ALA A 116 33.85 -39.04 -18.53
C ALA A 116 33.61 -40.44 -19.14
N GLY A 117 32.40 -41.01 -19.01
CA GLY A 117 32.06 -42.35 -19.49
C GLY A 117 32.50 -43.49 -18.58
N ASP A 118 33.17 -43.21 -17.44
CA ASP A 118 33.52 -44.22 -16.42
C ASP A 118 32.31 -44.49 -15.50
N ARG A 119 31.36 -45.23 -16.06
CA ARG A 119 30.12 -45.59 -15.37
C ARG A 119 30.34 -46.46 -14.12
N PRO A 120 31.18 -47.52 -14.13
CA PRO A 120 31.47 -48.30 -12.93
C PRO A 120 32.11 -47.47 -11.82
N GLY A 121 33.05 -46.59 -12.17
CA GLY A 121 33.66 -45.65 -11.23
C GLY A 121 32.65 -44.68 -10.62
N GLY A 122 31.73 -44.17 -11.46
CA GLY A 122 30.63 -43.29 -11.00
C GLY A 122 29.73 -43.95 -9.97
N VAL A 123 29.27 -45.19 -10.23
CA VAL A 123 28.45 -45.95 -9.27
C VAL A 123 29.20 -46.25 -7.98
N ALA A 124 30.49 -46.65 -8.07
CA ALA A 124 31.31 -46.89 -6.88
C ALA A 124 31.46 -45.63 -6.02
N ALA A 125 31.66 -44.47 -6.64
CA ALA A 125 31.74 -43.19 -5.95
C ALA A 125 30.41 -42.79 -5.28
N LEU A 126 29.26 -43.05 -5.92
CA LEU A 126 27.94 -42.83 -5.29
C LEU A 126 27.67 -43.79 -4.13
N ARG A 127 28.08 -45.06 -4.21
CA ARG A 127 27.98 -46.01 -3.09
C ARG A 127 28.79 -45.53 -1.89
N ASP A 128 30.02 -45.07 -2.12
CA ASP A 128 30.86 -44.52 -1.06
C ASP A 128 30.27 -43.21 -0.50
N ALA A 129 29.74 -42.33 -1.36
CA ALA A 129 29.05 -41.12 -0.94
C ALA A 129 27.84 -41.43 -0.03
N ALA A 130 27.01 -42.39 -0.41
CA ALA A 130 25.82 -42.79 0.35
C ALA A 130 26.21 -43.41 1.70
N ALA A 131 27.27 -44.24 1.73
CA ALA A 131 27.78 -44.84 2.95
C ALA A 131 28.28 -43.78 3.94
N VAL A 132 29.06 -42.80 3.46
CA VAL A 132 29.56 -41.68 4.27
C VAL A 132 28.43 -40.80 4.78
N ALA A 133 27.47 -40.44 3.92
CA ALA A 133 26.32 -39.62 4.28
C ALA A 133 25.45 -40.33 5.33
N GLY A 134 25.14 -41.61 5.10
CA GLY A 134 24.35 -42.43 6.03
C GLY A 134 25.04 -42.64 7.38
N ALA A 135 26.37 -42.82 7.39
CA ALA A 135 27.14 -42.89 8.64
C ALA A 135 27.07 -41.58 9.44
N ALA A 136 27.24 -40.44 8.76
CA ALA A 136 27.07 -39.15 9.40
C ALA A 136 25.64 -38.93 9.93
N LEU A 137 24.63 -39.34 9.15
CA LEU A 137 23.23 -39.19 9.52
C LEU A 137 22.85 -40.02 10.75
N ARG A 138 23.42 -41.23 10.89
CA ARG A 138 23.24 -42.05 12.11
C ARG A 138 23.72 -41.34 13.38
N HIS A 139 24.77 -40.53 13.29
CA HIS A 139 25.25 -39.73 14.42
C HIS A 139 24.43 -38.45 14.65
N ARG A 140 23.76 -37.92 13.62
CA ARG A 140 22.99 -36.67 13.67
C ARG A 140 21.66 -36.78 12.90
N PRO A 141 20.69 -37.59 13.38
CA PRO A 141 19.50 -37.93 12.61
C PRO A 141 18.55 -36.75 12.36
N ALA A 142 18.57 -35.73 13.21
CA ALA A 142 17.73 -34.53 13.08
C ALA A 142 18.41 -33.37 12.30
N HIS A 143 19.61 -33.57 11.74
CA HIS A 143 20.32 -32.51 11.05
C HIS A 143 19.79 -32.32 9.61
N GLY A 144 18.84 -31.39 9.43
CA GLY A 144 18.12 -31.16 8.17
C GLY A 144 19.00 -31.14 6.90
N PRO A 145 20.08 -30.34 6.83
CA PRO A 145 20.98 -30.33 5.66
C PRO A 145 21.62 -31.69 5.35
N LEU A 146 21.84 -32.51 6.36
CA LEU A 146 22.45 -33.84 6.21
C LEU A 146 21.42 -34.86 5.73
N VAL A 147 20.16 -34.75 6.19
CA VAL A 147 19.02 -35.52 5.64
C VAL A 147 18.90 -35.24 4.15
N GLN A 148 18.90 -33.96 3.75
CA GLN A 148 18.78 -33.56 2.34
C GLN A 148 19.96 -34.05 1.49
N LEU A 149 21.20 -33.93 1.98
CA LEU A 149 22.37 -34.46 1.28
C LEU A 149 22.30 -35.98 1.12
N THR A 150 21.95 -36.70 2.19
CA THR A 150 21.84 -38.17 2.18
C THR A 150 20.75 -38.62 1.21
N ARG A 151 19.59 -37.95 1.22
CA ARG A 151 18.49 -38.17 0.28
C ARG A 151 18.96 -38.02 -1.16
N GLY A 152 19.57 -36.88 -1.49
CA GLY A 152 20.03 -36.58 -2.85
C GLY A 152 21.07 -37.57 -3.37
N VAL A 153 22.08 -37.90 -2.55
CA VAL A 153 23.10 -38.91 -2.91
C VAL A 153 22.48 -40.29 -3.13
N THR A 154 21.53 -40.69 -2.27
CA THR A 154 20.88 -42.00 -2.36
C THR A 154 19.95 -42.09 -3.57
N ALA A 155 19.27 -40.99 -3.93
CA ALA A 155 18.46 -40.91 -5.15
C ALA A 155 19.31 -41.00 -6.42
N ASP A 156 20.45 -40.29 -6.48
CA ASP A 156 21.40 -40.41 -7.60
C ASP A 156 21.92 -41.84 -7.73
N LEU A 157 22.24 -42.49 -6.60
CA LEU A 157 22.67 -43.89 -6.57
C LEU A 157 21.57 -44.81 -7.09
N ALA A 158 20.32 -44.63 -6.63
CA ALA A 158 19.18 -45.43 -7.06
C ALA A 158 18.97 -45.34 -8.58
N GLY A 159 19.03 -44.14 -9.15
CA GLY A 159 18.92 -43.93 -10.60
C GLY A 159 20.07 -44.56 -11.39
N ALA A 160 21.30 -44.47 -10.88
CA ALA A 160 22.47 -45.07 -11.51
C ALA A 160 22.38 -46.61 -11.52
N LEU A 161 22.03 -47.22 -10.39
CA LEU A 161 21.86 -48.67 -10.25
C LEU A 161 20.72 -49.20 -11.14
N ARG A 162 19.60 -48.46 -11.21
CA ARG A 162 18.48 -48.79 -12.11
C ARG A 162 18.94 -48.84 -13.55
N THR A 163 19.69 -47.83 -13.98
CA THR A 163 20.19 -47.74 -15.36
C THR A 163 21.21 -48.85 -15.67
N ASP A 164 21.94 -49.32 -14.67
CA ASP A 164 22.88 -50.47 -14.80
C ASP A 164 22.18 -51.83 -14.74
N GLY A 165 20.85 -51.86 -14.53
CA GLY A 165 20.08 -53.10 -14.40
C GLY A 165 20.18 -53.76 -13.02
N ASP A 166 20.86 -53.14 -12.04
CA ASP A 166 20.87 -53.60 -10.65
C ASP A 166 19.57 -53.21 -9.94
N LEU A 167 18.50 -53.95 -10.26
CA LEU A 167 17.16 -53.69 -9.73
C LEU A 167 17.11 -53.86 -8.20
N VAL A 168 17.89 -54.78 -7.64
CA VAL A 168 17.91 -55.04 -6.18
C VAL A 168 18.52 -53.85 -5.44
N GLY A 169 19.68 -53.38 -5.91
CA GLY A 169 20.33 -52.20 -5.36
C GLY A 169 19.49 -50.93 -5.54
N ALA A 170 18.86 -50.77 -6.71
CA ALA A 170 17.96 -49.64 -6.98
C ALA A 170 16.75 -49.62 -6.03
N ILE A 171 16.07 -50.77 -5.83
CA ILE A 171 14.94 -50.87 -4.90
C ILE A 171 15.37 -50.53 -3.46
N ALA A 172 16.51 -51.05 -3.00
CA ALA A 172 17.02 -50.75 -1.67
C ALA A 172 17.31 -49.25 -1.49
N ALA A 173 17.92 -48.62 -2.50
CA ALA A 173 18.21 -47.19 -2.48
C ALA A 173 16.93 -46.33 -2.52
N TYR A 174 15.96 -46.64 -3.39
CA TYR A 174 14.68 -45.90 -3.43
C TYR A 174 13.84 -46.09 -2.17
N ARG A 175 13.90 -47.25 -1.50
CA ARG A 175 13.28 -47.44 -0.17
C ARG A 175 13.90 -46.53 0.88
N GLU A 176 15.21 -46.36 0.86
CA GLU A 176 15.90 -45.44 1.77
C GLU A 176 15.57 -43.98 1.45
N VAL A 177 15.44 -43.61 0.18
CA VAL A 177 14.93 -42.27 -0.21
C VAL A 177 13.52 -42.05 0.34
N ALA A 178 12.61 -43.02 0.17
CA ALA A 178 11.25 -42.94 0.70
C ALA A 178 11.16 -42.92 2.24
N ARG A 179 12.21 -43.41 2.93
CA ARG A 179 12.36 -43.30 4.39
C ARG A 179 12.81 -41.91 4.82
N LEU A 180 13.75 -41.32 4.06
CA LEU A 180 14.30 -39.98 4.32
C LEU A 180 13.34 -38.86 3.92
N ASP A 181 12.56 -39.10 2.87
CA ASP A 181 11.56 -38.19 2.32
C ASP A 181 10.29 -38.98 1.97
N PRO A 182 9.40 -39.15 2.95
CA PRO A 182 8.12 -39.82 2.80
C PRO A 182 7.20 -39.29 1.69
N GLU A 183 7.45 -38.08 1.19
CA GLU A 183 6.59 -37.33 0.27
C GLU A 183 7.19 -37.20 -1.15
N ASP A 184 8.34 -37.82 -1.42
CA ASP A 184 8.94 -37.88 -2.75
C ASP A 184 8.17 -38.82 -3.69
N VAL A 185 7.12 -38.27 -4.31
CA VAL A 185 6.27 -38.96 -5.29
C VAL A 185 7.09 -39.57 -6.44
N GLY A 186 8.14 -38.88 -6.90
CA GLY A 186 8.97 -39.37 -8.01
C GLY A 186 9.69 -40.66 -7.62
N SER A 187 10.35 -40.66 -6.46
CA SER A 187 11.04 -41.84 -5.93
C SER A 187 10.08 -42.97 -5.57
N LEU A 188 8.89 -42.67 -5.02
CA LEU A 188 7.85 -43.68 -4.75
C LEU A 188 7.33 -44.31 -6.04
N THR A 189 7.16 -43.53 -7.11
CA THR A 189 6.69 -44.03 -8.41
C THR A 189 7.74 -44.96 -9.04
N GLU A 190 9.01 -44.56 -9.04
CA GLU A 190 10.11 -45.40 -9.52
C GLU A 190 10.26 -46.68 -8.67
N LEU A 191 10.11 -46.58 -7.35
CA LEU A 191 10.11 -47.75 -6.47
C LEU A 191 8.98 -48.72 -6.83
N ALA A 192 7.75 -48.24 -7.05
CA ALA A 192 6.63 -49.07 -7.44
C ALA A 192 6.89 -49.78 -8.79
N ASN A 193 7.43 -49.07 -9.78
CA ASN A 193 7.79 -49.64 -11.08
C ASN A 193 8.84 -50.75 -10.97
N LEU A 194 9.88 -50.52 -10.16
CA LEU A 194 10.93 -51.51 -9.93
C LEU A 194 10.42 -52.75 -9.19
N LEU A 195 9.49 -52.58 -8.24
CA LEU A 195 8.85 -53.70 -7.54
C LEU A 195 8.01 -54.56 -8.50
N ARG A 196 7.25 -53.95 -9.43
CA ARG A 196 6.55 -54.69 -10.50
C ARG A 196 7.51 -55.44 -11.41
N ALA A 197 8.60 -54.79 -11.83
CA ALA A 197 9.63 -55.43 -12.66
C ALA A 197 10.28 -56.65 -11.98
N ARG A 198 10.20 -56.74 -10.64
CA ARG A 198 10.66 -57.87 -9.83
C ARG A 198 9.58 -58.89 -9.46
N GLY A 199 8.34 -58.67 -9.87
CA GLY A 199 7.18 -59.53 -9.57
C GLY A 199 6.55 -59.32 -8.19
N ASP A 200 6.94 -58.27 -7.44
CA ASP A 200 6.32 -57.88 -6.17
C ASP A 200 5.13 -56.93 -6.42
N GLU A 201 4.04 -57.49 -6.95
CA GLU A 201 2.82 -56.73 -7.24
C GLU A 201 2.16 -56.18 -5.98
N GLY A 202 2.26 -56.89 -4.85
CA GLY A 202 1.70 -56.46 -3.57
C GLY A 202 2.38 -55.20 -3.04
N GLY A 203 3.72 -55.22 -2.96
CA GLY A 203 4.51 -54.07 -2.55
C GLY A 203 4.42 -52.91 -3.55
N ALA A 204 4.41 -53.20 -4.85
CA ALA A 204 4.23 -52.17 -5.87
C ALA A 204 2.87 -51.45 -5.74
N ALA A 205 1.78 -52.19 -5.51
CA ALA A 205 0.46 -51.61 -5.34
C ALA A 205 0.36 -50.75 -4.06
N GLU A 206 1.02 -51.16 -2.97
CA GLU A 206 1.07 -50.37 -1.73
C GLU A 206 1.79 -49.03 -1.94
N VAL A 207 2.99 -49.07 -2.53
CA VAL A 207 3.79 -47.87 -2.81
C VAL A 207 3.09 -46.96 -3.81
N ALA A 208 2.49 -47.52 -4.87
CA ALA A 208 1.73 -46.76 -5.87
C ALA A 208 0.51 -46.05 -5.25
N ARG A 209 -0.27 -46.74 -4.41
CA ARG A 209 -1.39 -46.11 -3.67
C ARG A 209 -0.93 -44.96 -2.79
N ARG A 210 0.26 -45.08 -2.18
CA ARG A 210 0.84 -44.00 -1.38
C ARG A 210 1.23 -42.79 -2.24
N ALA A 211 1.86 -43.02 -3.39
CA ALA A 211 2.18 -41.96 -4.34
C ALA A 211 0.93 -41.26 -4.89
N GLU A 212 -0.10 -42.04 -5.23
CA GLU A 212 -1.40 -41.53 -5.72
C GLU A 212 -2.10 -40.65 -4.68
N LYS A 213 -2.12 -41.07 -3.40
CA LYS A 213 -2.67 -40.25 -2.31
C LYS A 213 -1.96 -38.90 -2.16
N LEU A 214 -0.64 -38.86 -2.32
CA LEU A 214 0.14 -37.62 -2.26
C LEU A 214 -0.13 -36.72 -3.47
N LEU A 215 -0.33 -37.31 -4.66
CA LEU A 215 -0.73 -36.58 -5.85
C LEU A 215 -2.13 -35.98 -5.71
N ASP A 216 -3.10 -36.73 -5.18
CA ASP A 216 -4.44 -36.23 -4.90
C ASP A 216 -4.43 -35.14 -3.83
N ALA A 217 -3.57 -35.23 -2.80
CA ALA A 217 -3.38 -34.18 -1.80
C ALA A 217 -2.87 -32.88 -2.43
N ARG A 218 -1.80 -32.96 -3.23
CA ARG A 218 -1.26 -31.81 -3.97
C ARG A 218 -2.27 -31.22 -4.96
N ALA A 219 -3.06 -32.08 -5.62
CA ALA A 219 -4.10 -31.63 -6.54
C ALA A 219 -5.25 -30.91 -5.79
N MET A 220 -5.61 -31.38 -4.59
CA MET A 220 -6.61 -30.71 -3.75
C MET A 220 -6.14 -29.33 -3.30
N ASP A 221 -4.92 -29.22 -2.77
CA ASP A 221 -4.36 -27.96 -2.32
C ASP A 221 -4.31 -26.95 -3.48
N ALA A 222 -3.83 -27.38 -4.65
CA ALA A 222 -3.79 -26.53 -5.84
C ALA A 222 -5.17 -26.08 -6.31
N LEU A 223 -6.17 -26.97 -6.30
CA LEU A 223 -7.55 -26.63 -6.69
C LEU A 223 -8.21 -25.66 -5.70
N CYS A 224 -7.97 -25.82 -4.41
CA CYS A 224 -8.49 -24.92 -3.38
C CYS A 224 -7.78 -23.56 -3.40
N ASP A 225 -6.46 -23.52 -3.62
CA ASP A 225 -5.72 -22.28 -3.84
C ASP A 225 -6.24 -21.53 -5.07
N GLU A 226 -6.48 -22.23 -6.18
CA GLU A 226 -7.04 -21.66 -7.39
C GLU A 226 -8.46 -21.12 -7.15
N ALA A 227 -9.33 -21.89 -6.47
CA ALA A 227 -10.68 -21.46 -6.14
C ALA A 227 -10.70 -20.21 -5.26
N VAL A 228 -9.83 -20.15 -4.24
CA VAL A 228 -9.72 -18.99 -3.34
C VAL A 228 -9.22 -17.76 -4.10
N ALA A 229 -8.17 -17.91 -4.91
CA ALA A 229 -7.65 -16.81 -5.72
C ALA A 229 -8.70 -16.27 -6.72
N LEU A 230 -9.56 -17.15 -7.25
CA LEU A 230 -10.67 -16.74 -8.11
C LEU A 230 -11.78 -16.02 -7.34
N LEU A 231 -12.10 -16.44 -6.11
CA LEU A 231 -13.05 -15.74 -5.24
C LEU A 231 -12.54 -14.35 -4.83
N GLU A 232 -11.27 -14.24 -4.44
CA GLU A 232 -10.60 -12.96 -4.12
C GLU A 232 -10.55 -12.01 -5.33
N ALA A 233 -10.45 -12.56 -6.54
CA ALA A 233 -10.48 -11.81 -7.78
C ALA A 233 -11.91 -11.51 -8.29
N GLU A 234 -12.95 -11.75 -7.48
CA GLU A 234 -14.38 -11.61 -7.83
C GLU A 234 -14.80 -12.42 -9.07
N LYS A 235 -14.07 -13.49 -9.40
CA LYS A 235 -14.36 -14.39 -10.53
C LYS A 235 -15.18 -15.59 -10.06
N HIS A 236 -16.36 -15.31 -9.53
CA HIS A 236 -17.19 -16.33 -8.86
C HIS A 236 -17.54 -17.51 -9.77
N ASP A 237 -17.94 -17.28 -11.03
CA ASP A 237 -18.30 -18.37 -11.95
C ASP A 237 -17.14 -19.34 -12.24
N ALA A 238 -15.91 -18.81 -12.30
CA ALA A 238 -14.72 -19.62 -12.50
C ALA A 238 -14.39 -20.45 -11.26
N ALA A 239 -14.56 -19.87 -10.06
CA ALA A 239 -14.41 -20.61 -8.80
C ALA A 239 -15.44 -21.75 -8.70
N LEU A 240 -16.68 -21.50 -9.13
CA LEU A 240 -17.75 -22.50 -9.13
C LEU A 240 -17.48 -23.66 -10.09
N ALA A 241 -16.86 -23.38 -11.23
CA ALA A 241 -16.46 -24.41 -12.20
C ALA A 241 -15.42 -25.39 -11.64
N LEU A 242 -14.68 -25.02 -10.59
CA LEU A 242 -13.72 -25.90 -9.92
C LEU A 242 -14.37 -26.80 -8.87
N LEU A 243 -15.56 -26.46 -8.36
CA LEU A 243 -16.23 -27.22 -7.30
C LEU A 243 -16.50 -28.70 -7.64
N PRO A 244 -16.88 -29.09 -8.87
CA PRO A 244 -17.01 -30.49 -9.25
C PRO A 244 -15.68 -31.25 -9.17
N ARG A 245 -14.57 -30.62 -9.61
CA ARG A 245 -13.23 -31.22 -9.56
C ARG A 245 -12.75 -31.38 -8.13
N ILE A 246 -12.95 -30.35 -7.29
CA ILE A 246 -12.71 -30.40 -5.84
C ILE A 246 -13.52 -31.54 -5.23
N THR A 247 -14.80 -31.67 -5.60
CA THR A 247 -15.69 -32.73 -5.12
C THR A 247 -15.20 -34.13 -5.52
N ASP A 248 -14.66 -34.30 -6.72
CA ASP A 248 -14.16 -35.59 -7.21
C ASP A 248 -12.82 -35.99 -6.62
N VAL A 249 -11.89 -35.04 -6.40
CA VAL A 249 -10.67 -35.30 -5.62
C VAL A 249 -11.03 -35.62 -4.16
N ARG A 250 -12.02 -34.91 -3.60
CA ARG A 250 -12.54 -35.12 -2.24
C ARG A 250 -13.07 -36.54 -2.04
N LYS A 251 -13.79 -37.10 -3.01
CA LYS A 251 -14.32 -38.49 -2.93
C LYS A 251 -13.21 -39.56 -2.90
N ARG A 252 -12.03 -39.25 -3.45
CA ARG A 252 -10.90 -40.20 -3.60
C ARG A 252 -9.91 -40.17 -2.44
N GLN A 253 -9.90 -39.10 -1.65
CA GLN A 253 -9.02 -39.02 -0.49
C GLN A 253 -9.60 -39.76 0.73
N PRO A 254 -8.76 -40.43 1.55
CA PRO A 254 -9.18 -40.86 2.87
C PRO A 254 -9.60 -39.65 3.70
N LYS A 255 -10.74 -39.75 4.38
CA LYS A 255 -11.17 -38.79 5.40
C LYS A 255 -10.06 -38.68 6.46
N GLU A 256 -9.88 -37.47 7.02
CA GLU A 256 -9.05 -37.16 8.22
C GLU A 256 -7.65 -36.54 8.00
N THR A 257 -7.53 -35.46 7.21
CA THR A 257 -6.33 -34.58 7.31
C THR A 257 -6.71 -33.15 7.67
N ILE A 258 -5.86 -32.49 8.47
CA ILE A 258 -6.01 -31.06 8.80
C ILE A 258 -5.94 -30.22 7.53
N ALA A 259 -5.06 -30.57 6.59
CA ALA A 259 -4.91 -29.89 5.30
C ALA A 259 -6.23 -29.87 4.51
N LEU A 260 -6.90 -31.02 4.37
CA LEU A 260 -8.20 -31.10 3.70
C LEU A 260 -9.25 -30.23 4.40
N SER A 261 -9.27 -30.21 5.75
CA SER A 261 -10.20 -29.36 6.49
C SER A 261 -9.96 -27.87 6.25
N ASN A 262 -8.70 -27.43 6.16
CA ASN A 262 -8.35 -26.04 5.87
C ASN A 262 -8.68 -25.66 4.43
N ALA A 263 -8.44 -26.56 3.48
CA ALA A 263 -8.78 -26.36 2.08
C ALA A 263 -10.31 -26.19 1.89
N LEU A 264 -11.10 -27.07 2.53
CA LEU A 264 -12.56 -26.98 2.52
C LEU A 264 -13.09 -25.74 3.25
N ALA A 265 -12.46 -25.36 4.37
CA ALA A 265 -12.79 -24.15 5.12
C ALA A 265 -12.62 -22.92 4.23
N ARG A 266 -11.47 -22.75 3.57
CA ARG A 266 -11.21 -21.59 2.70
C ARG A 266 -12.22 -21.43 1.58
N VAL A 267 -12.60 -22.52 0.92
CA VAL A 267 -13.65 -22.49 -0.13
C VAL A 267 -15.01 -22.14 0.48
N GLY A 268 -15.37 -22.77 1.59
CA GLY A 268 -16.66 -22.53 2.25
C GLY A 268 -16.80 -21.11 2.81
N GLU A 269 -15.77 -20.63 3.50
CA GLU A 269 -15.70 -19.28 4.07
C GLU A 269 -15.73 -18.23 2.95
N GLY A 270 -14.90 -18.39 1.91
CA GLY A 270 -14.89 -17.48 0.77
C GLY A 270 -16.22 -17.43 0.01
N LEU A 271 -16.96 -18.53 -0.10
CA LEU A 271 -18.31 -18.53 -0.68
C LEU A 271 -19.32 -17.78 0.18
N VAL A 272 -19.24 -17.87 1.51
CA VAL A 272 -20.11 -17.11 2.42
C VAL A 272 -19.80 -15.62 2.34
N ASP A 273 -18.51 -15.25 2.39
CA ASP A 273 -18.06 -13.84 2.35
C ASP A 273 -18.36 -13.15 1.01
N ASN A 274 -18.62 -13.92 -0.05
CA ASN A 274 -19.02 -13.43 -1.38
C ASN A 274 -20.52 -13.63 -1.67
N ASP A 275 -21.39 -13.58 -0.66
CA ASP A 275 -22.85 -13.67 -0.79
C ASP A 275 -23.38 -14.96 -1.47
N ARG A 276 -22.65 -16.06 -1.37
CA ARG A 276 -23.05 -17.40 -1.87
C ARG A 276 -23.14 -18.47 -0.76
N PRO A 277 -23.76 -18.18 0.40
CA PRO A 277 -23.73 -19.08 1.56
C PRO A 277 -24.39 -20.44 1.30
N ALA A 278 -25.41 -20.51 0.43
CA ALA A 278 -26.08 -21.77 0.12
C ALA A 278 -25.17 -22.80 -0.58
N GLU A 279 -24.15 -22.36 -1.32
CA GLU A 279 -23.20 -23.23 -2.02
C GLU A 279 -22.05 -23.67 -1.13
N ALA A 280 -21.78 -22.93 -0.05
CA ALA A 280 -20.77 -23.26 0.94
C ALA A 280 -21.12 -24.49 1.80
N GLU A 281 -22.42 -24.77 1.99
CA GLU A 281 -22.93 -25.81 2.90
C GLU A 281 -22.19 -27.17 2.80
N PRO A 282 -22.07 -27.84 1.63
CA PRO A 282 -21.42 -29.15 1.55
C PRO A 282 -19.94 -29.11 1.97
N PHE A 283 -19.22 -28.04 1.68
CA PHE A 283 -17.80 -27.89 2.03
C PHE A 283 -17.63 -27.64 3.52
N LEU A 284 -18.45 -26.74 4.09
CA LEU A 284 -18.42 -26.42 5.52
C LEU A 284 -18.87 -27.60 6.39
N ARG A 285 -19.83 -28.41 5.92
CA ARG A 285 -20.27 -29.62 6.62
C ARG A 285 -19.17 -30.68 6.66
N ASP A 286 -18.50 -30.93 5.53
CA ASP A 286 -17.39 -31.87 5.47
C ASP A 286 -16.18 -31.38 6.28
N CYS A 287 -15.86 -30.08 6.19
CA CYS A 287 -14.84 -29.43 7.01
C CYS A 287 -15.14 -29.62 8.50
N LEU A 288 -16.36 -29.32 8.93
CA LEU A 288 -16.77 -29.45 10.34
C LEU A 288 -16.68 -30.91 10.81
N ALA A 289 -17.08 -31.88 10.00
CA ALA A 289 -16.97 -33.30 10.34
C ALA A 289 -15.51 -33.73 10.57
N ILE A 290 -14.58 -33.28 9.71
CA ILE A 290 -13.15 -33.55 9.86
C ILE A 290 -12.59 -32.86 11.11
N ARG A 291 -12.91 -31.57 11.31
CA ARG A 291 -12.43 -30.79 12.47
C ARG A 291 -12.96 -31.33 13.79
N LEU A 292 -14.19 -31.86 13.81
CA LEU A 292 -14.75 -32.55 14.98
C LEU A 292 -14.00 -33.85 15.34
N ALA A 293 -13.55 -34.61 14.34
CA ALA A 293 -12.78 -35.83 14.56
C ALA A 293 -11.36 -35.55 15.05
N LEU A 294 -10.71 -34.50 14.49
CA LEU A 294 -9.31 -34.19 14.77
C LEU A 294 -9.10 -33.27 15.98
N ALA A 295 -9.94 -32.24 16.11
CA ALA A 295 -9.76 -31.17 17.09
C ALA A 295 -11.10 -30.52 17.50
N PRO A 296 -12.00 -31.26 18.20
CA PRO A 296 -13.36 -30.80 18.48
C PRO A 296 -13.43 -29.53 19.34
N GLY A 297 -12.42 -29.28 20.18
CA GLY A 297 -12.30 -28.08 21.02
C GLY A 297 -11.52 -26.93 20.38
N SER A 298 -11.09 -27.04 19.13
CA SER A 298 -10.36 -25.97 18.46
C SER A 298 -11.26 -24.76 18.17
N TRP A 299 -10.71 -23.56 18.31
CA TRP A 299 -11.38 -22.32 17.90
C TRP A 299 -11.77 -22.35 16.42
N MET A 300 -10.99 -23.01 15.56
CA MET A 300 -11.32 -23.20 14.13
C MET A 300 -12.59 -24.05 13.94
N THR A 301 -12.83 -25.01 14.82
CA THR A 301 -14.06 -25.83 14.80
C THR A 301 -15.27 -24.97 15.17
N ALA A 302 -15.15 -24.14 16.22
CA ALA A 302 -16.18 -23.17 16.60
C ALA A 302 -16.42 -22.13 15.49
N TYR A 303 -15.36 -21.63 14.88
CA TYR A 303 -15.38 -20.71 13.74
C TYR A 303 -16.14 -21.28 12.55
N THR A 304 -15.85 -22.52 12.15
CA THR A 304 -16.55 -23.22 11.04
C THR A 304 -18.05 -23.34 11.29
N ARG A 305 -18.46 -23.58 12.55
CA ARG A 305 -19.89 -23.67 12.90
C ARG A 305 -20.64 -22.37 12.59
N THR A 306 -20.01 -21.21 12.83
CA THR A 306 -20.65 -19.92 12.54
C THR A 306 -20.97 -19.77 11.05
N TYR A 307 -20.02 -20.11 10.17
CA TYR A 307 -20.21 -20.09 8.72
C TYR A 307 -21.25 -21.12 8.25
N LEU A 308 -21.21 -22.33 8.79
CA LEU A 308 -22.18 -23.37 8.44
C LEU A 308 -23.60 -22.94 8.84
N GLY A 309 -23.73 -22.23 9.95
CA GLY A 309 -24.98 -21.63 10.40
C GLY A 309 -25.64 -20.73 9.35
N GLU A 310 -24.87 -19.80 8.79
CA GLU A 310 -25.32 -18.89 7.71
C GLU A 310 -25.68 -19.66 6.43
N ALA A 311 -24.85 -20.64 6.04
CA ALA A 311 -25.12 -21.51 4.90
C ALA A 311 -26.45 -22.28 5.04
N LEU A 312 -26.72 -22.80 6.23
CA LEU A 312 -27.97 -23.50 6.55
C LEU A 312 -29.17 -22.56 6.59
N ALA A 313 -29.00 -21.34 7.12
CA ALA A 313 -30.04 -20.32 7.13
C ALA A 313 -30.46 -19.92 5.71
N ALA A 314 -29.48 -19.73 4.81
CA ALA A 314 -29.73 -19.45 3.39
C ALA A 314 -30.48 -20.58 2.67
N ARG A 315 -30.34 -21.82 3.15
CA ARG A 315 -31.06 -23.01 2.67
C ARG A 315 -32.41 -23.22 3.37
N MET A 316 -32.87 -22.25 4.17
CA MET A 316 -34.10 -22.30 4.97
C MET A 316 -34.14 -23.45 6.01
N ARG A 317 -32.97 -23.94 6.44
CA ARG A 317 -32.83 -24.99 7.48
C ARG A 317 -32.71 -24.35 8.88
N PHE A 318 -33.70 -23.54 9.25
CA PHE A 318 -33.60 -22.59 10.37
C PHE A 318 -33.28 -23.22 11.73
N THR A 319 -33.91 -24.35 12.09
CA THR A 319 -33.68 -25.01 13.39
C THR A 319 -32.24 -25.53 13.53
N GLU A 320 -31.69 -26.08 12.45
CA GLU A 320 -30.31 -26.55 12.43
C GLU A 320 -29.32 -25.40 12.39
N ALA A 321 -29.62 -24.35 11.60
CA ALA A 321 -28.87 -23.11 11.57
C ALA A 321 -28.77 -22.49 12.98
N GLU A 322 -29.89 -22.40 13.70
CA GLU A 322 -29.93 -21.88 15.08
C GLU A 322 -29.02 -22.69 16.01
N ALA A 323 -29.15 -24.02 15.99
CA ALA A 323 -28.39 -24.91 16.87
C ALA A 323 -26.87 -24.85 16.60
N VAL A 324 -26.47 -24.93 15.32
CA VAL A 324 -25.06 -24.92 14.92
C VAL A 324 -24.43 -23.55 15.18
N THR A 325 -25.12 -22.46 14.85
CA THR A 325 -24.62 -21.09 15.07
C THR A 325 -24.46 -20.80 16.56
N ARG A 326 -25.45 -21.17 17.38
CA ARG A 326 -25.40 -20.96 18.84
C ARG A 326 -24.22 -21.70 19.46
N GLN A 327 -24.04 -22.97 19.11
CA GLN A 327 -22.91 -23.76 19.60
C GLN A 327 -21.57 -23.17 19.15
N GLY A 328 -21.49 -22.70 17.90
CA GLY A 328 -20.32 -22.02 17.35
C GLY A 328 -19.97 -20.75 18.13
N PHE A 329 -20.96 -19.89 18.33
CA PHE A 329 -20.82 -18.64 19.07
C PHE A 329 -20.34 -18.89 20.51
N GLU A 330 -21.04 -19.74 21.26
CA GLU A 330 -20.71 -20.03 22.66
C GLU A 330 -19.30 -20.62 22.82
N SER A 331 -18.90 -21.49 21.89
CA SER A 331 -17.55 -22.09 21.88
C SER A 331 -16.47 -21.04 21.55
N LEU A 332 -16.80 -20.02 20.77
CA LEU A 332 -15.84 -19.04 20.26
C LEU A 332 -15.60 -17.88 21.25
N VAL A 333 -16.59 -17.51 22.07
CA VAL A 333 -16.48 -16.43 23.10
C VAL A 333 -15.36 -16.68 24.13
N GLY A 334 -15.02 -17.95 24.41
CA GLY A 334 -13.98 -18.34 25.36
C GLY A 334 -12.77 -19.05 24.74
N ALA A 335 -12.69 -19.10 23.41
CA ALA A 335 -11.62 -19.84 22.73
C ALA A 335 -10.29 -19.07 22.76
N SER A 336 -9.18 -19.79 22.85
CA SER A 336 -7.84 -19.23 22.63
C SER A 336 -7.48 -19.32 21.14
N TYR A 337 -7.13 -18.19 20.54
CA TYR A 337 -6.72 -18.05 19.15
C TYR A 337 -5.56 -17.04 19.05
N PRO A 338 -4.76 -17.06 17.96
CA PRO A 338 -3.66 -16.12 17.78
C PRO A 338 -4.14 -14.66 17.77
N ASP A 339 -3.31 -13.73 18.23
CA ASP A 339 -3.69 -12.31 18.35
C ASP A 339 -4.12 -11.70 17.00
N ASP A 340 -3.48 -12.12 15.89
CA ASP A 340 -3.81 -11.66 14.53
C ASP A 340 -5.26 -12.00 14.12
N TRP A 341 -5.88 -13.00 14.75
CA TRP A 341 -7.25 -13.42 14.48
C TRP A 341 -8.31 -12.66 15.29
N ARG A 342 -7.91 -11.79 16.21
CA ARG A 342 -8.82 -11.13 17.14
C ARG A 342 -9.90 -10.30 16.45
N SER A 343 -9.53 -9.54 15.42
CA SER A 343 -10.47 -8.75 14.62
C SER A 343 -11.44 -9.65 13.83
N TYR A 344 -10.91 -10.69 13.20
CA TYR A 344 -11.71 -11.67 12.45
C TYR A 344 -12.68 -12.44 13.34
N VAL A 345 -12.22 -12.96 14.48
CA VAL A 345 -13.08 -13.69 15.43
C VAL A 345 -14.16 -12.77 16.00
N ARG A 346 -13.81 -11.52 16.32
CA ARG A 346 -14.79 -10.53 16.75
C ARG A 346 -15.85 -10.26 15.68
N TYR A 347 -15.43 -10.05 14.43
CA TYR A 347 -16.34 -9.91 13.30
C TYR A 347 -17.27 -11.11 13.15
N ARG A 348 -16.74 -12.33 13.28
CA ARG A 348 -17.54 -13.56 13.20
C ARG A 348 -18.50 -13.74 14.38
N LEU A 349 -18.13 -13.33 15.59
CA LEU A 349 -19.05 -13.31 16.73
C LEU A 349 -20.21 -12.33 16.49
N TRP A 350 -19.92 -11.15 15.91
CA TRP A 350 -20.95 -10.19 15.51
C TRP A 350 -21.91 -10.78 14.46
N GLN A 351 -21.38 -11.37 13.37
CA GLN A 351 -22.19 -12.01 12.33
C GLN A 351 -23.04 -13.18 12.86
N ALA A 352 -22.45 -14.04 13.69
CA ALA A 352 -23.15 -15.18 14.29
C ALA A 352 -24.30 -14.73 15.21
N ALA A 353 -24.07 -13.70 16.03
CA ALA A 353 -25.12 -13.12 16.87
C ALA A 353 -26.22 -12.43 16.02
N GLY A 354 -25.85 -11.73 14.95
CA GLY A 354 -26.80 -11.17 13.97
C GLY A 354 -27.67 -12.24 13.31
N THR A 355 -27.05 -13.35 12.88
CA THR A 355 -27.75 -14.51 12.31
C THR A 355 -28.72 -15.13 13.32
N LEU A 356 -28.30 -15.31 14.58
CA LEU A 356 -29.17 -15.81 15.65
C LEU A 356 -30.34 -14.85 15.94
N ALA A 357 -30.12 -13.55 15.89
CA ALA A 357 -31.19 -12.56 16.02
C ALA A 357 -32.21 -12.68 14.87
N ALA A 358 -31.74 -12.76 13.63
CA ALA A 358 -32.59 -12.90 12.45
C ALA A 358 -33.39 -14.22 12.46
N LEU A 359 -32.77 -15.33 12.85
CA LEU A 359 -33.45 -16.61 13.04
C LEU A 359 -34.51 -16.55 14.14
N ALA A 360 -34.22 -15.84 15.25
CA ALA A 360 -35.19 -15.63 16.33
C ALA A 360 -36.37 -14.75 15.90
N ASP A 361 -36.14 -13.69 15.12
CA ASP A 361 -37.21 -12.88 14.53
C ASP A 361 -38.09 -13.71 13.59
N ALA A 362 -37.47 -14.50 12.70
CA ALA A 362 -38.18 -15.40 11.78
C ALA A 362 -39.03 -16.45 12.52
N ALA A 363 -38.59 -16.86 13.72
CA ALA A 363 -39.32 -17.75 14.60
C ALA A 363 -40.35 -17.04 15.52
N GLY A 364 -40.49 -15.72 15.43
CA GLY A 364 -41.40 -14.92 16.27
C GLY A 364 -40.94 -14.76 17.74
N LYS A 365 -39.67 -15.05 18.05
CA LYS A 365 -39.09 -15.02 19.40
C LYS A 365 -38.46 -13.65 19.70
N ALA A 366 -39.30 -12.62 19.90
CA ALA A 366 -38.85 -11.23 20.02
C ALA A 366 -37.84 -10.97 21.16
N ASP A 367 -38.01 -11.60 22.32
CA ASP A 367 -37.08 -11.46 23.46
C ASP A 367 -35.71 -12.05 23.16
N GLU A 368 -35.69 -13.19 22.50
CA GLU A 368 -34.45 -13.84 22.10
C GLU A 368 -33.74 -13.04 21.01
N ALA A 369 -34.47 -12.50 20.03
CA ALA A 369 -33.91 -11.62 19.02
C ALA A 369 -33.30 -10.35 19.66
N ARG A 370 -33.96 -9.75 20.64
CA ARG A 370 -33.39 -8.61 21.40
C ARG A 370 -32.11 -8.98 22.14
N LYS A 371 -32.07 -10.15 22.79
CA LYS A 371 -30.87 -10.66 23.46
C LYS A 371 -29.72 -10.81 22.48
N TRP A 372 -29.94 -11.44 21.34
CA TRP A 372 -28.88 -11.67 20.35
C TRP A 372 -28.39 -10.39 19.68
N ARG A 373 -29.28 -9.41 19.43
CA ARG A 373 -28.84 -8.06 18.99
C ARG A 373 -27.93 -7.40 20.03
N ALA A 374 -28.30 -7.46 21.31
CA ALA A 374 -27.45 -6.92 22.38
C ALA A 374 -26.11 -7.66 22.52
N GLU A 375 -26.05 -8.96 22.20
CA GLU A 375 -24.77 -9.67 22.08
C GLU A 375 -23.98 -9.21 20.86
N ALA A 376 -24.62 -9.06 19.69
CA ALA A 376 -23.98 -8.57 18.49
C ALA A 376 -23.32 -7.20 18.74
N ASP A 377 -24.02 -6.26 19.39
CA ASP A 377 -23.51 -4.93 19.70
C ASP A 377 -22.18 -4.94 20.49
N LYS A 378 -21.90 -5.98 21.29
CA LYS A 378 -20.62 -6.11 22.02
C LYS A 378 -19.46 -6.40 21.07
N TYR A 379 -19.73 -7.22 20.06
CA TYR A 379 -18.73 -7.68 19.09
C TYR A 379 -18.72 -6.84 17.82
N GLU A 380 -19.62 -5.86 17.67
CA GLU A 380 -19.67 -4.97 16.51
C GLU A 380 -18.25 -4.43 16.18
N PRO A 381 -17.77 -4.65 14.94
CA PRO A 381 -16.49 -4.13 14.50
C PRO A 381 -16.47 -2.60 14.62
N PRO A 382 -15.45 -2.01 15.26
CA PRO A 382 -15.40 -0.57 15.44
C PRO A 382 -15.45 0.24 14.13
N GLN A 383 -14.89 -0.28 13.03
CA GLN A 383 -15.02 0.31 11.69
C GLN A 383 -16.47 0.35 11.19
N SER A 384 -17.18 -0.78 11.25
CA SER A 384 -18.59 -0.89 10.85
C SER A 384 -19.47 0.08 11.63
N ARG A 385 -19.23 0.16 12.95
CA ARG A 385 -19.89 1.14 13.82
C ARG A 385 -19.55 2.57 13.40
N GLY A 386 -18.29 2.83 13.06
CA GLY A 386 -17.82 4.12 12.57
C GLY A 386 -18.56 4.60 11.33
N TYR A 387 -18.70 3.75 10.31
CA TYR A 387 -19.46 4.07 9.10
C TYR A 387 -20.93 4.33 9.41
N THR A 388 -21.57 3.48 10.21
CA THR A 388 -22.98 3.65 10.59
C THR A 388 -23.24 4.99 11.31
N LEU A 389 -22.30 5.44 12.15
CA LEU A 389 -22.40 6.71 12.86
C LEU A 389 -22.11 7.91 11.95
N ASP A 390 -21.16 7.78 11.03
CA ASP A 390 -20.85 8.81 10.03
C ASP A 390 -22.04 9.04 9.09
N GLU A 391 -22.71 7.98 8.65
CA GLU A 391 -23.95 8.06 7.85
C GLU A 391 -25.10 8.74 8.59
N LYS A 392 -25.19 8.54 9.91
CA LYS A 392 -26.17 9.22 10.77
C LYS A 392 -25.79 10.66 11.10
N GLY A 393 -24.61 11.11 10.65
CA GLY A 393 -24.08 12.45 10.94
C GLY A 393 -23.49 12.61 12.33
N ASP A 394 -23.38 11.53 13.11
CA ASP A 394 -22.71 11.53 14.42
C ASP A 394 -21.19 11.39 14.22
N LEU A 395 -20.57 12.49 13.81
CA LEU A 395 -19.13 12.55 13.55
C LEU A 395 -18.28 12.24 14.80
N GLU A 396 -18.77 12.58 15.99
CA GLU A 396 -18.09 12.29 17.26
C GLU A 396 -18.07 10.79 17.56
N GLY A 397 -19.23 10.16 17.44
CA GLY A 397 -19.38 8.72 17.55
C GLY A 397 -18.53 7.98 16.51
N ALA A 398 -18.54 8.45 15.26
CA ALA A 398 -17.76 7.88 14.18
C ALA A 398 -16.25 7.95 14.47
N ILE A 399 -15.73 9.11 14.87
CA ILE A 399 -14.32 9.29 15.24
C ILE A 399 -13.94 8.39 16.42
N ALA A 400 -14.79 8.28 17.45
CA ALA A 400 -14.53 7.41 18.59
C ALA A 400 -14.45 5.93 18.18
N ALA A 401 -15.32 5.51 17.26
CA ALA A 401 -15.36 4.15 16.72
C ALA A 401 -14.14 3.86 15.81
N PHE A 402 -13.76 4.76 14.90
CA PHE A 402 -12.56 4.61 14.08
C PHE A 402 -11.27 4.64 14.92
N ARG A 403 -11.19 5.47 15.97
CA ARG A 403 -10.08 5.40 16.94
C ARG A 403 -10.02 4.06 17.66
N ALA A 404 -11.17 3.44 17.94
CA ALA A 404 -11.20 2.10 18.50
C ALA A 404 -10.77 1.03 17.47
N ALA A 405 -11.06 1.21 16.18
CA ALA A 405 -10.54 0.36 15.11
C ALA A 405 -9.01 0.43 15.03
N VAL A 406 -8.45 1.65 14.99
CA VAL A 406 -6.99 1.88 14.98
C VAL A 406 -6.30 1.31 16.23
N ARG A 407 -6.94 1.36 17.41
CA ARG A 407 -6.37 0.71 18.62
C ARG A 407 -6.43 -0.81 18.55
N LEU A 408 -7.45 -1.36 17.89
CA LEU A 408 -7.63 -2.79 17.75
C LEU A 408 -6.60 -3.36 16.76
N GLU A 409 -6.42 -2.67 15.63
CA GLU A 409 -5.44 -3.02 14.61
C GLU A 409 -4.64 -1.77 14.18
N PRO A 410 -3.49 -1.49 14.82
CA PRO A 410 -2.68 -0.31 14.52
C PRO A 410 -2.05 -0.33 13.12
N THR A 411 -1.96 -1.51 12.50
CA THR A 411 -1.33 -1.69 11.19
C THR A 411 -2.30 -1.66 10.02
N ASP A 412 -3.61 -1.51 10.29
CA ASP A 412 -4.63 -1.38 9.25
C ASP A 412 -4.63 0.04 8.66
N ALA A 413 -4.14 0.16 7.42
CA ALA A 413 -4.12 1.41 6.67
C ALA A 413 -5.54 1.96 6.41
N SER A 414 -6.54 1.09 6.20
CA SER A 414 -7.93 1.51 5.97
C SER A 414 -8.51 2.15 7.22
N ALA A 415 -8.29 1.58 8.41
CA ALA A 415 -8.74 2.16 9.68
C ALA A 415 -8.17 3.58 9.90
N GLN A 416 -6.89 3.78 9.56
CA GLN A 416 -6.26 5.11 9.63
C GLN A 416 -6.86 6.08 8.60
N MET A 417 -7.17 5.59 7.39
CA MET A 417 -7.82 6.37 6.34
C MET A 417 -9.22 6.84 6.77
N ASP A 418 -10.03 5.94 7.31
CA ASP A 418 -11.39 6.25 7.78
C ASP A 418 -11.38 7.27 8.92
N LEU A 419 -10.45 7.09 9.87
CA LEU A 419 -10.23 8.05 10.95
C LEU A 419 -9.86 9.43 10.39
N GLY A 420 -8.94 9.48 9.44
CA GLY A 420 -8.52 10.72 8.78
C GLY A 420 -9.69 11.44 8.11
N GLN A 421 -10.53 10.72 7.36
CA GLN A 421 -11.70 11.27 6.68
C GLN A 421 -12.75 11.81 7.67
N ALA A 422 -13.03 11.08 8.75
CA ALA A 422 -13.97 11.54 9.77
C ALA A 422 -13.47 12.81 10.49
N LEU A 423 -12.17 12.87 10.80
CA LEU A 423 -11.53 14.06 11.38
C LEU A 423 -11.52 15.25 10.42
N GLU A 424 -11.28 15.00 9.12
CA GLU A 424 -11.36 16.00 8.05
C GLU A 424 -12.76 16.60 7.95
N LYS A 425 -13.81 15.77 7.89
CA LYS A 425 -15.22 16.20 7.85
C LYS A 425 -15.59 17.09 9.03
N ARG A 426 -15.04 16.79 10.21
CA ARG A 426 -15.25 17.57 11.44
C ARG A 426 -14.44 18.87 11.48
N GLY A 427 -13.37 18.97 10.69
CA GLY A 427 -12.46 20.10 10.68
C GLY A 427 -11.28 19.99 11.66
N ASN A 428 -10.99 18.79 12.17
CA ASN A 428 -9.81 18.51 13.01
C ASN A 428 -8.60 18.21 12.12
N TRP A 429 -8.12 19.22 11.39
CA TRP A 429 -7.15 19.06 10.29
C TRP A 429 -5.79 18.46 10.72
N ASP A 430 -5.28 18.82 11.89
CA ASP A 430 -3.96 18.34 12.37
C ASP A 430 -3.99 16.84 12.68
N GLU A 431 -5.06 16.38 13.33
CA GLU A 431 -5.26 14.95 13.60
C GLU A 431 -5.56 14.17 12.30
N ALA A 432 -6.34 14.76 11.38
CA ALA A 432 -6.59 14.16 10.06
C ALA A 432 -5.29 13.96 9.27
N LEU A 433 -4.42 14.97 9.25
CA LEU A 433 -3.10 14.89 8.63
C LEU A 433 -2.23 13.80 9.26
N ALA A 434 -2.27 13.65 10.59
CA ALA A 434 -1.54 12.59 11.27
C ALA A 434 -2.05 11.20 10.87
N ALA A 435 -3.37 11.00 10.83
CA ALA A 435 -3.99 9.75 10.42
C ALA A 435 -3.70 9.41 8.94
N PHE A 436 -3.83 10.38 8.02
CA PHE A 436 -3.48 10.16 6.61
C PHE A 436 -2.00 9.86 6.41
N ARG A 437 -1.09 10.50 7.17
CA ARG A 437 0.35 10.17 7.12
C ARG A 437 0.64 8.76 7.63
N ALA A 438 -0.07 8.31 8.67
CA ALA A 438 0.01 6.93 9.14
C ALA A 438 -0.50 5.95 8.06
N ALA A 439 -1.65 6.22 7.44
CA ALA A 439 -2.18 5.42 6.35
C ALA A 439 -1.18 5.31 5.17
N ALA A 440 -0.61 6.43 4.72
CA ALA A 440 0.39 6.45 3.65
C ALA A 440 1.70 5.70 3.99
N HIS A 441 2.02 5.59 5.28
CA HIS A 441 3.18 4.82 5.73
C HIS A 441 2.90 3.32 5.76
N LEU A 442 1.68 2.94 6.15
CA LEU A 442 1.23 1.54 6.23
C LEU A 442 0.95 0.95 4.85
N ASP A 443 0.35 1.73 3.95
CA ASP A 443 0.15 1.35 2.54
C ASP A 443 0.76 2.42 1.61
N PRO A 444 2.01 2.21 1.14
CA PRO A 444 2.68 3.11 0.20
C PRO A 444 2.10 3.08 -1.23
N THR A 445 1.17 2.17 -1.53
CA THR A 445 0.60 1.98 -2.86
C THR A 445 -0.76 2.66 -3.04
N ASP A 446 -1.42 3.06 -1.95
CA ASP A 446 -2.66 3.82 -1.99
C ASP A 446 -2.43 5.30 -2.37
N ALA A 447 -3.12 5.74 -3.41
CA ALA A 447 -3.06 7.12 -3.91
C ALA A 447 -3.91 8.11 -3.08
N ILE A 448 -4.88 7.62 -2.30
CA ILE A 448 -5.85 8.46 -1.59
C ILE A 448 -5.16 9.24 -0.47
N ALA A 449 -4.30 8.59 0.32
CA ALA A 449 -3.61 9.21 1.45
C ALA A 449 -2.75 10.41 1.01
N PRO A 450 -1.80 10.29 0.05
CA PRO A 450 -1.00 11.43 -0.39
C PRO A 450 -1.86 12.53 -1.06
N LEU A 451 -2.95 12.15 -1.76
CA LEU A 451 -3.89 13.12 -2.35
C LEU A 451 -4.56 13.98 -1.28
N ARG A 452 -5.12 13.36 -0.23
CA ARG A 452 -5.77 14.06 0.90
C ARG A 452 -4.80 15.00 1.61
N ILE A 453 -3.59 14.53 1.91
CA ILE A 453 -2.54 15.36 2.54
C ILE A 453 -2.20 16.56 1.66
N ALA A 454 -2.01 16.35 0.35
CA ALA A 454 -1.70 17.45 -0.59
C ALA A 454 -2.83 18.49 -0.64
N MET A 455 -4.08 18.06 -0.66
CA MET A 455 -5.24 18.96 -0.63
C MET A 455 -5.28 19.81 0.64
N ILE A 456 -5.04 19.21 1.82
CA ILE A 456 -5.00 19.94 3.08
C ILE A 456 -3.83 20.95 3.09
N CYS A 457 -2.64 20.55 2.64
CA CYS A 457 -1.49 21.45 2.54
C CYS A 457 -1.78 22.66 1.62
N ILE A 458 -2.48 22.47 0.50
CA ILE A 458 -2.84 23.57 -0.43
C ILE A 458 -3.89 24.50 0.18
N THR A 459 -4.95 23.92 0.75
CA THR A 459 -6.16 24.67 1.12
C THR A 459 -6.10 25.29 2.50
N ARG A 460 -5.40 24.66 3.45
CA ARG A 460 -5.34 25.08 4.86
C ARG A 460 -3.99 25.67 5.24
N GLU A 461 -2.91 24.97 4.90
CA GLU A 461 -1.56 25.43 5.23
C GLU A 461 -1.00 26.42 4.21
N HIS A 462 -1.66 26.55 3.04
CA HIS A 462 -1.18 27.32 1.89
C HIS A 462 0.25 26.95 1.45
N ASN A 463 0.66 25.71 1.74
CA ASN A 463 2.01 25.19 1.51
C ASN A 463 2.05 24.33 0.25
N CYS A 464 2.04 24.99 -0.91
CA CYS A 464 2.09 24.30 -2.21
C CYS A 464 3.43 23.58 -2.46
N ALA A 465 4.50 23.99 -1.79
CA ALA A 465 5.81 23.35 -1.88
C ALA A 465 5.80 21.96 -1.23
N ALA A 466 5.19 21.83 -0.04
CA ALA A 466 5.00 20.53 0.61
C ALA A 466 3.98 19.64 -0.12
N ALA A 467 2.95 20.24 -0.73
CA ALA A 467 1.92 19.51 -1.46
C ALA A 467 2.41 18.92 -2.80
N LEU A 468 3.39 19.54 -3.46
CA LEU A 468 3.86 19.13 -4.78
C LEU A 468 4.35 17.67 -4.84
N PRO A 469 5.31 17.20 -4.01
CA PRO A 469 5.78 15.83 -4.07
C PRO A 469 4.68 14.80 -3.75
N LEU A 470 3.73 15.16 -2.88
CA LEU A 470 2.58 14.31 -2.55
C LEU A 470 1.60 14.20 -3.73
N ALA A 471 1.32 15.31 -4.40
CA ALA A 471 0.48 15.32 -5.59
C ALA A 471 1.14 14.58 -6.76
N GLU A 472 2.47 14.66 -6.91
CA GLU A 472 3.23 13.89 -7.88
C GLU A 472 3.15 12.39 -7.59
N LYS A 473 3.25 11.99 -6.31
CA LYS A 473 3.06 10.60 -5.90
C LYS A 473 1.64 10.11 -6.16
N ALA A 474 0.62 10.91 -5.87
CA ALA A 474 -0.78 10.54 -6.12
C ALA A 474 -1.05 10.26 -7.60
N VAL A 475 -0.53 11.07 -8.53
CA VAL A 475 -0.71 10.83 -9.98
C VAL A 475 0.15 9.67 -10.51
N GLU A 476 1.26 9.34 -9.86
CA GLU A 476 2.07 8.15 -10.16
C GLU A 476 1.29 6.87 -9.83
N LEU A 477 0.65 6.84 -8.64
CA LEU A 477 -0.12 5.71 -8.15
C LEU A 477 -1.49 5.58 -8.84
N ALA A 478 -2.15 6.70 -9.15
CA ALA A 478 -3.46 6.73 -9.80
C ALA A 478 -3.47 7.60 -11.08
N PRO A 479 -2.90 7.11 -12.20
CA PRO A 479 -2.80 7.88 -13.45
C PRO A 479 -4.14 8.15 -14.15
N GLY A 480 -5.22 7.55 -13.67
CA GLY A 480 -6.60 7.75 -14.14
C GLY A 480 -7.42 8.74 -13.31
N ASP A 481 -6.91 9.25 -12.19
CA ASP A 481 -7.67 10.10 -11.28
C ASP A 481 -7.58 11.59 -11.67
N ALA A 482 -8.72 12.16 -12.07
CA ALA A 482 -8.83 13.58 -12.42
C ALA A 482 -8.56 14.51 -11.23
N GLN A 483 -8.95 14.13 -10.01
CA GLN A 483 -8.76 14.91 -8.78
C GLN A 483 -7.27 14.98 -8.39
N ALA A 484 -6.52 13.90 -8.61
CA ALA A 484 -5.07 13.87 -8.42
C ALA A 484 -4.36 14.85 -9.38
N PHE A 485 -4.73 14.86 -10.66
CA PHE A 485 -4.18 15.82 -11.62
C PHE A 485 -4.62 17.28 -11.36
N GLU A 486 -5.83 17.50 -10.84
CA GLU A 486 -6.30 18.83 -10.41
C GLU A 486 -5.45 19.35 -9.22
N THR A 487 -5.19 18.49 -8.25
CA THR A 487 -4.36 18.79 -7.08
C THR A 487 -2.91 19.09 -7.49
N LEU A 488 -2.34 18.30 -8.41
CA LEU A 488 -1.02 18.55 -8.99
C LEU A 488 -0.96 19.90 -9.73
N GLY A 489 -2.01 20.22 -10.50
CA GLY A 489 -2.13 21.50 -11.19
C GLY A 489 -2.11 22.67 -10.21
N ARG A 490 -2.84 22.57 -9.10
CA ARG A 490 -2.85 23.58 -8.03
C ARG A 490 -1.50 23.72 -7.34
N ALA A 491 -0.85 22.60 -6.98
CA ALA A 491 0.46 22.61 -6.35
C ALA A 491 1.51 23.28 -7.26
N ARG A 492 1.56 22.88 -8.54
CA ARG A 492 2.46 23.46 -9.56
C ARG A 492 2.21 24.95 -9.79
N MET A 493 0.94 25.35 -9.85
CA MET A 493 0.56 26.76 -9.97
C MET A 493 1.03 27.55 -8.75
N GLY A 494 0.87 27.00 -7.54
CA GLY A 494 1.30 27.64 -6.29
C GLY A 494 2.81 27.82 -6.16
N VAL A 495 3.62 26.89 -6.69
CA VAL A 495 5.09 27.03 -6.75
C VAL A 495 5.58 27.84 -7.97
N GLY A 496 4.66 28.37 -8.79
CA GLY A 496 4.98 29.20 -9.96
C GLY A 496 5.29 28.43 -11.26
N ASN A 497 5.20 27.10 -11.27
CA ASN A 497 5.35 26.29 -12.48
C ASN A 497 4.04 26.29 -13.29
N LEU A 498 3.76 27.41 -13.96
CA LEU A 498 2.52 27.60 -14.72
C LEU A 498 2.40 26.64 -15.91
N THR A 499 3.50 26.35 -16.61
CA THR A 499 3.53 25.41 -17.74
C THR A 499 3.15 24.00 -17.30
N GLY A 500 3.75 23.52 -16.21
CA GLY A 500 3.42 22.22 -15.62
C GLY A 500 2.00 22.16 -15.05
N ALA A 501 1.48 23.27 -14.52
CA ALA A 501 0.11 23.38 -14.04
C ALA A 501 -0.91 23.28 -15.19
N VAL A 502 -0.68 23.95 -16.33
CA VAL A 502 -1.51 23.81 -17.53
C VAL A 502 -1.57 22.35 -17.97
N ALA A 503 -0.42 21.67 -18.06
CA ALA A 503 -0.37 20.27 -18.47
C ALA A 503 -1.18 19.37 -17.53
N ALA A 504 -1.06 19.56 -16.22
CA ALA A 504 -1.80 18.80 -15.23
C ALA A 504 -3.33 19.05 -15.30
N PHE A 505 -3.77 20.31 -15.36
CA PHE A 505 -5.20 20.60 -15.48
C PHE A 505 -5.79 20.15 -16.83
N GLU A 506 -5.03 20.21 -17.93
CA GLU A 506 -5.46 19.66 -19.22
C GLU A 506 -5.60 18.14 -19.17
N LYS A 507 -4.71 17.44 -18.45
CA LYS A 507 -4.83 15.99 -18.23
C LYS A 507 -6.07 15.66 -17.39
N ALA A 508 -6.31 16.39 -16.28
CA ALA A 508 -7.53 16.25 -15.48
C ALA A 508 -8.80 16.45 -16.33
N ARG A 509 -8.82 17.49 -17.19
CA ARG A 509 -9.94 17.76 -18.11
C ARG A 509 -10.16 16.65 -19.16
N ARG A 510 -9.11 15.96 -19.60
CA ARG A 510 -9.25 14.81 -20.51
C ARG A 510 -9.82 13.58 -19.81
N LEU A 511 -9.45 13.37 -18.54
CA LEU A 511 -9.95 12.27 -17.73
C LEU A 511 -11.43 12.49 -17.35
N ASP A 512 -11.76 13.72 -16.94
CA ASP A 512 -13.15 14.14 -16.69
C ASP A 512 -13.41 15.53 -17.31
N PRO A 513 -14.09 15.59 -18.47
CA PRO A 513 -14.44 16.85 -19.12
C PRO A 513 -15.32 17.79 -18.28
N LYS A 514 -16.08 17.25 -17.32
CA LYS A 514 -16.98 18.03 -16.43
C LYS A 514 -16.31 18.41 -15.11
N HIS A 515 -15.03 18.09 -14.93
CA HIS A 515 -14.30 18.39 -13.69
C HIS A 515 -14.15 19.90 -13.47
N ALA A 516 -15.02 20.47 -12.62
CA ALA A 516 -15.10 21.92 -12.41
C ALA A 516 -13.80 22.52 -11.86
N GLY A 517 -13.07 21.79 -11.02
CA GLY A 517 -11.78 22.20 -10.47
C GLY A 517 -10.73 22.46 -11.55
N ALA A 518 -10.62 21.54 -12.52
CA ALA A 518 -9.67 21.63 -13.62
C ALA A 518 -10.01 22.78 -14.57
N GLN A 519 -11.30 22.99 -14.87
CA GLN A 519 -11.74 24.10 -15.72
C GLN A 519 -11.40 25.46 -15.08
N LYS A 520 -11.70 25.61 -13.78
CA LYS A 520 -11.32 26.81 -13.00
C LYS A 520 -9.81 27.00 -12.96
N GLY A 521 -9.06 25.92 -12.71
CA GLY A 521 -7.59 25.91 -12.72
C GLY A 521 -6.99 26.36 -14.05
N LEU A 522 -7.53 25.89 -15.19
CA LEU A 522 -7.09 26.31 -16.53
C LEU A 522 -7.33 27.79 -16.80
N VAL A 523 -8.48 28.32 -16.39
CA VAL A 523 -8.75 29.76 -16.53
C VAL A 523 -7.76 30.56 -15.68
N GLN A 524 -7.55 30.15 -14.43
CA GLN A 524 -6.67 30.84 -13.50
C GLN A 524 -5.20 30.82 -13.95
N VAL A 525 -4.68 29.67 -14.36
CA VAL A 525 -3.27 29.54 -14.81
C VAL A 525 -3.02 30.33 -16.11
N ARG A 526 -3.99 30.39 -17.03
CA ARG A 526 -3.90 31.20 -18.26
C ARG A 526 -3.85 32.70 -17.94
N LEU A 527 -4.66 33.14 -16.97
CA LEU A 527 -4.61 34.53 -16.48
C LEU A 527 -3.26 34.81 -15.81
N LEU A 528 -2.78 33.95 -14.91
CA LEU A 528 -1.49 34.10 -14.26
C LEU A 528 -0.32 34.18 -15.27
N GLY A 529 -0.37 33.38 -16.35
CA GLY A 529 0.66 33.43 -17.40
C GLY A 529 0.67 34.74 -18.19
N ARG A 530 -0.51 35.37 -18.38
CA ARG A 530 -0.64 36.68 -19.06
C ARG A 530 -0.42 37.88 -18.13
N LEU A 531 -0.50 37.68 -16.82
CA LEU A 531 -0.44 38.74 -15.82
C LEU A 531 0.80 39.65 -15.96
N PRO A 532 2.03 39.14 -16.18
CA PRO A 532 3.20 40.01 -16.33
C PRO A 532 3.09 40.98 -17.51
N ALA A 533 2.63 40.50 -18.67
CA ALA A 533 2.47 41.33 -19.88
C ALA A 533 1.34 42.36 -19.71
N VAL A 534 0.25 41.98 -19.03
CA VAL A 534 -0.87 42.90 -18.74
C VAL A 534 -0.44 44.00 -17.76
N VAL A 535 0.31 43.66 -16.71
CA VAL A 535 0.84 44.64 -15.76
C VAL A 535 1.89 45.55 -16.41
N ALA A 536 2.74 45.02 -17.29
CA ALA A 536 3.72 45.81 -18.04
C ALA A 536 3.08 46.69 -19.13
N GLY A 537 1.79 46.50 -19.43
CA GLY A 537 1.07 47.21 -20.49
C GLY A 537 1.39 46.74 -21.92
N THR A 538 2.16 45.65 -22.07
CA THR A 538 2.50 45.04 -23.37
C THR A 538 1.41 44.12 -23.90
N ALA A 539 0.44 43.73 -23.05
CA ALA A 539 -0.79 43.07 -23.43
C ALA A 539 -2.00 43.76 -22.81
N ARG A 540 -3.17 43.64 -23.45
CA ARG A 540 -4.44 44.17 -22.92
C ARG A 540 -5.37 43.03 -22.49
N PRO A 541 -6.19 43.22 -21.44
CA PRO A 541 -7.33 42.36 -21.17
C PRO A 541 -8.31 42.40 -22.35
N ALA A 542 -8.92 41.26 -22.68
CA ALA A 542 -9.86 41.11 -23.78
C ALA A 542 -11.23 41.74 -23.46
N THR A 543 -11.63 41.76 -22.19
CA THR A 543 -12.89 42.36 -21.74
C THR A 543 -12.70 43.14 -20.43
N PRO A 544 -13.60 44.10 -20.11
CA PRO A 544 -13.59 44.77 -18.82
C PRO A 544 -13.72 43.80 -17.62
N ALA A 545 -14.48 42.72 -17.78
CA ALA A 545 -14.58 41.67 -16.77
C ALA A 545 -13.26 40.88 -16.59
N GLU A 546 -12.54 40.61 -17.68
CA GLU A 546 -11.19 40.02 -17.60
C GLU A 546 -10.20 40.97 -16.91
N ALA A 547 -10.32 42.28 -17.16
CA ALA A 547 -9.48 43.28 -16.49
C ALA A 547 -9.69 43.28 -14.96
N LEU A 548 -10.91 43.08 -14.46
CA LEU A 548 -11.18 42.91 -13.03
C LEU A 548 -10.55 41.64 -12.46
N ARG A 549 -10.59 40.52 -13.20
CA ARG A 549 -9.88 39.29 -12.78
C ARG A 549 -8.37 39.48 -12.69
N PHE A 550 -7.78 40.23 -13.63
CA PHE A 550 -6.36 40.61 -13.51
C PHE A 550 -6.10 41.54 -12.31
N ALA A 551 -7.04 42.43 -11.99
CA ALA A 551 -6.94 43.30 -10.83
C ALA A 551 -6.98 42.51 -9.51
N GLU A 552 -7.88 41.53 -9.39
CA GLU A 552 -7.93 40.59 -8.27
C GLU A 552 -6.61 39.84 -8.11
N LEU A 553 -6.06 39.28 -9.20
CA LEU A 553 -4.76 38.60 -9.17
C LEU A 553 -3.63 39.53 -8.73
N CYS A 554 -3.63 40.79 -9.15
CA CYS A 554 -2.66 41.80 -8.70
C CYS A 554 -2.78 42.10 -7.20
N GLY A 555 -3.99 42.08 -6.66
CA GLY A 555 -4.30 42.35 -5.26
C GLY A 555 -3.97 41.21 -4.30
N LEU A 556 -3.67 40.00 -4.80
CA LEU A 556 -3.36 38.85 -3.95
C LEU A 556 -2.15 39.12 -3.03
N PRO A 557 -2.13 38.58 -1.79
CA PRO A 557 -1.06 38.80 -0.82
C PRO A 557 0.35 38.41 -1.30
N CYS A 558 0.45 37.48 -2.26
CA CYS A 558 1.72 37.06 -2.86
C CYS A 558 2.18 37.97 -4.02
N GLN A 559 1.28 38.74 -4.63
CA GLN A 559 1.61 39.68 -5.72
C GLN A 559 1.81 41.11 -5.20
N LYS A 560 0.93 41.56 -4.29
CA LYS A 560 0.92 42.92 -3.70
C LYS A 560 1.08 44.03 -4.73
N ARG A 561 0.52 43.90 -5.93
CA ARG A 561 0.59 44.91 -7.01
C ARG A 561 -0.63 45.84 -6.96
N TYR A 562 -0.87 46.46 -5.82
CA TYR A 562 -2.10 47.20 -5.54
C TYR A 562 -2.35 48.37 -6.50
N LEU A 563 -1.30 49.07 -6.93
CA LEU A 563 -1.44 50.14 -7.92
C LEU A 563 -1.89 49.60 -9.29
N ALA A 564 -1.34 48.46 -9.71
CA ALA A 564 -1.75 47.82 -10.97
C ALA A 564 -3.20 47.33 -10.89
N ALA A 565 -3.60 46.77 -9.74
CA ALA A 565 -4.99 46.39 -9.47
C ALA A 565 -5.94 47.58 -9.61
N ALA A 566 -5.65 48.69 -8.91
CA ALA A 566 -6.48 49.89 -8.95
C ALA A 566 -6.61 50.48 -10.37
N ARG A 567 -5.51 50.51 -11.14
CA ARG A 567 -5.51 50.98 -12.53
C ARG A 567 -6.32 50.09 -13.48
N LEU A 568 -6.23 48.77 -13.32
CA LEU A 568 -7.00 47.83 -14.13
C LEU A 568 -8.49 47.95 -13.83
N SER A 569 -8.86 48.08 -12.55
CA SER A 569 -10.25 48.31 -12.12
C SER A 569 -10.79 49.65 -12.63
N GLU A 570 -10.01 50.73 -12.56
CA GLU A 570 -10.42 52.02 -13.11
C GLU A 570 -10.76 51.95 -14.60
N LYS A 571 -9.88 51.31 -15.38
CA LYS A 571 -10.11 51.11 -16.83
C LYS A 571 -11.33 50.24 -17.09
N ALA A 572 -11.53 49.19 -16.29
CA ALA A 572 -12.68 48.30 -16.42
C ALA A 572 -14.00 49.06 -16.15
N PHE A 573 -14.04 49.88 -15.09
CA PHE A 573 -15.23 50.67 -14.76
C PHE A 573 -15.52 51.77 -15.77
N ALA A 574 -14.48 52.38 -16.35
CA ALA A 574 -14.64 53.35 -17.43
C ALA A 574 -15.25 52.69 -18.69
N ALA A 575 -14.82 51.47 -19.03
CA ALA A 575 -15.31 50.74 -20.19
C ALA A 575 -16.69 50.09 -19.97
N ALA A 576 -17.00 49.65 -18.75
CA ALA A 576 -18.26 49.01 -18.40
C ALA A 576 -18.74 49.43 -16.99
N PRO A 577 -19.42 50.59 -16.86
CA PRO A 577 -19.85 51.13 -15.57
C PRO A 577 -20.73 50.19 -14.73
N LYS A 578 -21.47 49.28 -15.38
CA LYS A 578 -22.32 48.28 -14.70
C LYS A 578 -21.52 47.36 -13.76
N LEU A 579 -20.26 47.06 -14.08
CA LEU A 579 -19.40 46.23 -13.23
C LEU A 579 -19.04 46.92 -11.91
N ALA A 580 -19.11 48.25 -11.87
CA ALA A 580 -18.75 49.02 -10.69
C ALA A 580 -19.89 49.07 -9.67
N VAL A 581 -21.15 48.94 -10.09
CA VAL A 581 -22.34 49.08 -9.22
C VAL A 581 -22.85 47.74 -8.66
N ASP A 582 -22.22 46.63 -9.06
CA ASP A 582 -22.58 45.30 -8.60
C ASP A 582 -22.00 45.03 -7.20
N LEU A 583 -22.83 45.30 -6.18
CA LEU A 583 -22.49 45.08 -4.78
C LEU A 583 -22.23 43.61 -4.43
N VAL A 584 -22.73 42.64 -5.23
CA VAL A 584 -22.52 41.21 -4.98
C VAL A 584 -21.08 40.83 -5.28
N THR A 585 -20.52 41.35 -6.37
CA THR A 585 -19.11 41.13 -6.71
C THR A 585 -18.15 41.96 -5.88
N ALA A 586 -18.63 43.05 -5.25
CA ALA A 586 -17.84 44.01 -4.48
C ALA A 586 -16.62 44.56 -5.25
N ALA A 587 -16.66 44.57 -6.59
CA ALA A 587 -15.50 44.91 -7.42
C ALA A 587 -14.99 46.34 -7.15
N ARG A 588 -15.91 47.30 -6.94
CA ARG A 588 -15.56 48.69 -6.62
C ARG A 588 -14.96 48.82 -5.22
N TYR A 589 -15.48 48.11 -4.23
CA TYR A 589 -14.88 48.01 -2.90
C TYR A 589 -13.45 47.47 -2.95
N THR A 590 -13.22 46.33 -3.61
CA THR A 590 -11.87 45.74 -3.76
C THR A 590 -10.90 46.67 -4.49
N ALA A 591 -11.38 47.40 -5.49
CA ALA A 591 -10.60 48.42 -6.18
C ALA A 591 -10.24 49.60 -5.25
N ALA A 592 -11.16 50.03 -4.39
CA ALA A 592 -10.91 51.07 -3.39
C ALA A 592 -9.89 50.64 -2.32
N CYS A 593 -9.97 49.40 -1.82
CA CYS A 593 -8.96 48.81 -0.95
C CYS A 593 -7.57 48.82 -1.60
N SER A 594 -7.49 48.36 -2.85
CA SER A 594 -6.23 48.37 -3.61
C SER A 594 -5.68 49.79 -3.82
N ALA A 595 -6.54 50.76 -4.14
CA ALA A 595 -6.14 52.16 -4.29
C ALA A 595 -5.66 52.77 -2.96
N ALA A 596 -6.32 52.47 -1.85
CA ALA A 596 -5.93 52.93 -0.51
C ALA A 596 -4.57 52.36 -0.08
N ARG A 597 -4.34 51.06 -0.30
CA ARG A 597 -3.04 50.39 -0.03
C ARG A 597 -1.92 50.93 -0.92
N ALA A 598 -2.17 51.04 -2.22
CA ALA A 598 -1.19 51.64 -3.13
C ALA A 598 -0.80 53.06 -2.66
N ALA A 599 -1.80 53.87 -2.29
CA ALA A 599 -1.55 55.24 -1.89
C ALA A 599 -0.88 55.40 -0.51
N SER A 600 -0.92 54.37 0.35
CA SER A 600 -0.14 54.35 1.60
C SER A 600 1.34 53.99 1.38
N GLY A 601 1.72 53.64 0.14
CA GLY A 601 3.06 53.16 -0.18
C GLY A 601 3.22 51.64 -0.04
N ASP A 602 2.12 50.90 0.18
CA ASP A 602 2.14 49.45 0.27
C ASP A 602 2.12 48.80 -1.13
N GLY A 603 2.87 47.72 -1.27
CA GLY A 603 2.93 46.90 -2.48
C GLY A 603 3.97 47.29 -3.53
N VAL A 604 4.19 46.35 -4.47
CA VAL A 604 5.15 46.51 -5.57
C VAL A 604 4.63 47.54 -6.57
N GLY A 605 5.46 48.55 -6.84
CA GLY A 605 5.12 49.64 -7.74
C GLY A 605 4.23 50.72 -7.12
N ALA A 606 4.17 50.80 -5.78
CA ALA A 606 3.49 51.89 -5.11
C ALA A 606 4.07 53.27 -5.52
N PRO A 607 3.24 54.30 -5.70
CA PRO A 607 3.69 55.60 -6.15
C PRO A 607 4.53 56.31 -5.07
N ALA A 608 5.74 56.74 -5.44
CA ALA A 608 6.60 57.54 -4.57
C ALA A 608 6.13 59.00 -4.43
N ASP A 609 5.53 59.54 -5.50
CA ASP A 609 5.05 60.92 -5.55
C ASP A 609 3.84 61.14 -4.60
N PRO A 610 3.94 62.07 -3.62
CA PRO A 610 2.83 62.44 -2.74
C PRO A 610 1.56 62.89 -3.47
N ALA A 611 1.67 63.58 -4.61
CA ALA A 611 0.53 64.04 -5.40
C ALA A 611 -0.21 62.85 -6.03
N VAL A 612 0.52 61.86 -6.55
CA VAL A 612 -0.07 60.63 -7.10
C VAL A 612 -0.73 59.81 -5.99
N ARG A 613 -0.12 59.75 -4.79
CA ARG A 613 -0.73 59.12 -3.61
C ARG A 613 -2.03 59.82 -3.20
N ALA A 614 -2.05 61.15 -3.17
CA ALA A 614 -3.25 61.93 -2.89
C ALA A 614 -4.37 61.64 -3.90
N ALA A 615 -4.06 61.61 -5.20
CA ALA A 615 -5.02 61.30 -6.25
C ALA A 615 -5.66 59.91 -6.09
N TRP A 616 -4.88 58.88 -5.76
CA TRP A 616 -5.41 57.53 -5.52
C TRP A 616 -6.23 57.42 -4.23
N ARG A 617 -5.89 58.17 -3.17
CA ARG A 617 -6.76 58.27 -1.98
C ARG A 617 -8.09 58.93 -2.31
N ALA A 618 -8.08 60.02 -3.07
CA ALA A 618 -9.31 60.67 -3.52
C ALA A 618 -10.16 59.73 -4.40
N LYS A 619 -9.53 58.94 -5.27
CA LYS A 619 -10.22 57.92 -6.07
C LYS A 619 -10.86 56.83 -5.21
N ALA A 620 -10.10 56.28 -4.25
CA ALA A 620 -10.60 55.28 -3.30
C ALA A 620 -11.80 55.80 -2.51
N LEU A 621 -11.71 57.03 -1.99
CA LEU A 621 -12.80 57.70 -1.29
C LEU A 621 -14.04 57.84 -2.18
N GLY A 622 -13.88 58.29 -3.42
CA GLY A 622 -14.99 58.43 -4.38
C GLY A 622 -15.68 57.10 -4.67
N TRP A 623 -14.90 56.02 -4.82
CA TRP A 623 -15.44 54.67 -5.00
C TRP A 623 -16.22 54.16 -3.78
N LEU A 624 -15.68 54.34 -2.57
CA LEU A 624 -16.38 53.96 -1.34
C LEU A 624 -17.66 54.77 -1.11
N ARG A 625 -17.63 56.08 -1.39
CA ARG A 625 -18.85 56.93 -1.33
C ARG A 625 -19.92 56.45 -2.31
N ALA A 626 -19.53 56.08 -3.51
CA ALA A 626 -20.47 55.59 -4.52
C ALA A 626 -21.13 54.25 -4.13
N ASP A 627 -20.38 53.34 -3.50
CA ASP A 627 -20.95 52.10 -2.95
C ASP A 627 -21.77 52.36 -1.68
N LEU A 628 -21.35 53.29 -0.82
CA LEU A 628 -22.09 53.67 0.37
C LEU A 628 -23.50 54.18 0.03
N ILE A 629 -23.66 54.96 -1.03
CA ILE A 629 -24.99 55.40 -1.51
C ILE A 629 -25.89 54.20 -1.85
N LEU A 630 -25.33 53.14 -2.45
CA LEU A 630 -26.08 51.93 -2.77
C LEU A 630 -26.43 51.16 -1.49
N TRP A 631 -25.49 51.05 -0.54
CA TRP A 631 -25.75 50.43 0.75
C TRP A 631 -26.75 51.19 1.61
N GLN A 632 -26.78 52.53 1.54
CA GLN A 632 -27.80 53.35 2.20
C GLN A 632 -29.20 53.06 1.67
N LYS A 633 -29.36 52.80 0.37
CA LYS A 633 -30.64 52.35 -0.20
C LYS A 633 -31.04 50.99 0.33
N SER A 634 -30.10 50.04 0.41
CA SER A 634 -30.35 48.71 1.00
C SER A 634 -30.67 48.79 2.49
N ALA A 635 -30.02 49.68 3.23
CA ALA A 635 -30.28 49.94 4.65
C ALA A 635 -31.67 50.53 4.90
N ALA A 636 -32.21 51.30 3.94
CA ALA A 636 -33.57 51.83 3.97
C ALA A 636 -34.63 50.90 3.36
N SER A 637 -34.24 49.69 2.91
CA SER A 637 -35.16 48.71 2.34
C SER A 637 -36.14 48.18 3.39
N SER A 638 -37.38 47.90 2.98
CA SER A 638 -38.36 47.22 3.82
C SER A 638 -38.01 45.75 4.05
N ARG A 639 -37.08 45.18 3.27
CA ARG A 639 -36.65 43.79 3.39
C ARG A 639 -35.55 43.65 4.45
N ILE A 640 -35.83 42.87 5.48
CA ILE A 640 -34.87 42.54 6.54
C ILE A 640 -33.52 42.00 5.99
N PRO A 641 -33.50 41.07 5.00
CA PRO A 641 -32.23 40.58 4.46
C PRO A 641 -31.35 41.66 3.82
N ASP A 642 -31.95 42.64 3.14
CA ASP A 642 -31.21 43.72 2.49
C ASP A 642 -30.55 44.64 3.52
N ARG A 643 -31.27 44.94 4.60
CA ARG A 643 -30.76 45.72 5.74
C ARG A 643 -29.64 44.99 6.47
N GLN A 644 -29.81 43.69 6.73
CA GLN A 644 -28.78 42.85 7.34
C GLN A 644 -27.51 42.77 6.47
N ALA A 645 -27.67 42.61 5.16
CA ALA A 645 -26.55 42.62 4.22
C ALA A 645 -25.80 43.96 4.24
N ALA A 646 -26.52 45.09 4.25
CA ALA A 646 -25.93 46.42 4.34
C ALA A 646 -25.17 46.62 5.66
N ALA A 647 -25.77 46.22 6.79
CA ALA A 647 -25.13 46.30 8.11
C ALA A 647 -23.85 45.43 8.17
N ALA A 648 -23.90 44.21 7.65
CA ALA A 648 -22.76 43.30 7.63
C ALA A 648 -21.61 43.82 6.76
N ALA A 649 -21.90 44.25 5.53
CA ALA A 649 -20.89 44.76 4.61
C ALA A 649 -20.20 46.02 5.16
N LEU A 650 -20.96 46.98 5.67
CA LEU A 650 -20.41 48.22 6.23
C LEU A 650 -19.69 47.99 7.56
N THR A 651 -20.11 47.02 8.36
CA THR A 651 -19.37 46.62 9.57
C THR A 651 -18.02 46.01 9.20
N HIS A 652 -17.97 45.20 8.12
CA HIS A 652 -16.72 44.68 7.60
C HIS A 652 -15.77 45.81 7.16
N TRP A 653 -16.25 46.85 6.48
CA TRP A 653 -15.43 48.00 6.07
C TRP A 653 -14.74 48.70 7.25
N LEU A 654 -15.42 48.78 8.41
CA LEU A 654 -14.85 49.38 9.62
C LEU A 654 -13.71 48.55 10.21
N GLY A 655 -13.71 47.23 10.00
CA GLY A 655 -12.73 46.28 10.51
C GLY A 655 -11.62 45.93 9.52
N ASP A 656 -11.80 46.17 8.22
CA ASP A 656 -10.88 45.71 7.18
C ASP A 656 -9.48 46.32 7.31
N ALA A 657 -8.46 45.44 7.35
CA ALA A 657 -7.06 45.81 7.43
C ALA A 657 -6.61 46.58 6.18
N ASP A 658 -7.20 46.33 5.01
CA ASP A 658 -6.84 46.97 3.75
C ASP A 658 -7.18 48.46 3.72
N LEU A 659 -8.12 48.91 4.56
CA LEU A 659 -8.51 50.31 4.72
C LEU A 659 -7.89 50.97 5.96
N SER A 660 -7.00 50.29 6.69
CA SER A 660 -6.36 50.82 7.90
C SER A 660 -5.65 52.17 7.68
N ALA A 661 -4.96 52.34 6.55
CA ALA A 661 -4.22 53.57 6.24
C ALA A 661 -5.11 54.80 6.01
N VAL A 662 -6.40 54.59 5.73
CA VAL A 662 -7.40 55.64 5.51
C VAL A 662 -8.42 55.75 6.64
N ARG A 663 -8.27 54.98 7.73
CA ARG A 663 -9.06 55.08 8.97
C ARG A 663 -8.43 56.07 9.97
N PRO A 664 -9.20 56.61 10.93
CA PRO A 664 -8.68 57.56 11.92
C PRO A 664 -7.52 56.95 12.72
N GLY A 665 -6.36 57.63 12.74
CA GLY A 665 -5.14 57.14 13.38
C GLY A 665 -3.87 57.79 12.85
N LEU A 666 -2.72 57.35 13.38
CA LEU A 666 -1.38 57.90 13.07
C LEU A 666 -0.96 57.78 11.59
N ALA A 667 -1.57 56.86 10.83
CA ALA A 667 -1.27 56.64 9.41
C ALA A 667 -1.66 57.83 8.50
N ARG A 668 -2.37 58.85 9.02
CA ARG A 668 -2.88 60.01 8.25
C ARG A 668 -2.00 61.26 8.31
N MET A 669 -0.80 61.17 8.88
CA MET A 669 0.11 62.32 9.00
C MET A 669 0.55 62.89 7.64
N ALA A 670 0.52 62.09 6.58
CA ALA A 670 0.82 62.50 5.21
C ALA A 670 -0.38 63.14 4.45
N MET A 671 -1.56 63.22 5.07
CA MET A 671 -2.77 63.76 4.43
C MET A 671 -2.92 65.27 4.70
N THR A 672 -3.58 65.99 3.81
CA THR A 672 -3.98 67.38 4.08
C THR A 672 -5.15 67.43 5.08
N PRO A 673 -5.38 68.57 5.77
CA PRO A 673 -6.55 68.72 6.64
C PRO A 673 -7.89 68.46 5.93
N VAL A 674 -8.00 68.89 4.66
CA VAL A 674 -9.20 68.67 3.84
C VAL A 674 -9.42 67.19 3.57
N GLU A 675 -8.37 66.48 3.15
CA GLU A 675 -8.43 65.03 2.91
C GLU A 675 -8.85 64.25 4.17
N ARG A 676 -8.32 64.63 5.34
CA ARG A 676 -8.71 63.99 6.61
C ARG A 676 -10.20 64.19 6.91
N SER A 677 -10.68 65.42 6.77
CA SER A 677 -12.09 65.75 6.97
C SER A 677 -13.01 64.97 6.04
N ASP A 678 -12.63 64.82 4.77
CA ASP A 678 -13.36 64.05 3.76
C ASP A 678 -13.49 62.56 4.10
N TRP A 679 -12.41 61.95 4.60
CA TRP A 679 -12.41 60.56 5.06
C TRP A 679 -13.18 60.39 6.37
N ASP A 680 -13.10 61.35 7.28
CA ASP A 680 -13.87 61.32 8.53
C ASP A 680 -15.37 61.39 8.28
N ALA A 681 -15.80 62.20 7.30
CA ALA A 681 -17.18 62.24 6.84
C ALA A 681 -17.66 60.87 6.32
N LEU A 682 -16.87 60.22 5.44
CA LEU A 682 -17.20 58.86 4.97
C LEU A 682 -17.42 57.90 6.14
N TRP A 683 -16.50 57.86 7.11
CA TRP A 683 -16.60 56.91 8.23
C TRP A 683 -17.75 57.23 9.19
N ALA A 684 -18.10 58.51 9.33
CA ALA A 684 -19.29 58.92 10.08
C ALA A 684 -20.57 58.42 9.37
N ASP A 685 -20.67 58.60 8.06
CA ASP A 685 -21.82 58.13 7.26
C ASP A 685 -21.94 56.60 7.26
N VAL A 686 -20.83 55.88 7.18
CA VAL A 686 -20.79 54.41 7.32
C VAL A 686 -21.39 53.98 8.66
N ARG A 687 -20.95 54.59 9.78
CA ARG A 687 -21.48 54.28 11.12
C ARG A 687 -22.97 54.61 11.24
N ALA A 688 -23.39 55.77 10.74
CA ALA A 688 -24.80 56.18 10.75
C ALA A 688 -25.67 55.19 9.95
N THR A 689 -25.19 54.74 8.79
CA THR A 689 -25.89 53.78 7.93
C THR A 689 -26.02 52.40 8.60
N ILE A 690 -24.99 51.94 9.32
CA ILE A 690 -25.05 50.68 10.09
C ILE A 690 -26.12 50.78 11.18
N VAL A 691 -26.21 51.91 11.88
CA VAL A 691 -27.24 52.13 12.91
C VAL A 691 -28.62 52.13 12.27
N ALA A 692 -28.80 52.85 11.16
CA ALA A 692 -30.07 52.92 10.44
C ALA A 692 -30.53 51.55 9.94
N ALA A 693 -29.62 50.67 9.50
CA ALA A 693 -29.95 49.33 9.02
C ALA A 693 -30.39 48.35 10.12
N ARG A 694 -30.20 48.68 11.41
CA ARG A 694 -30.56 47.80 12.55
C ARG A 694 -32.01 47.99 13.02
N TRP A 695 -32.65 49.08 12.62
CA TRP A 695 -34.05 49.41 12.91
C TRP A 695 -34.85 49.30 11.63
#